data_AF-D7CQW2-F1
#
_entry.id   AF-D7CQW2-F1
#
_cell.length_a   1.000
_cell.length_b   1.000
_cell.length_c   1.000
_cell.angle_alpha   90.00
_cell.angle_beta   90.00
_cell.angle_gamma   90.00
#
_symmetry.space_group_name_H-M   'P 1'
#
loop_
_entity.id
_entity.type
_entity.pdbx_description
1 polymer ?
#
loop_
_entity_poly.entity_id
_entity_poly.type
_entity_poly.pdbx_seq_one_letter_code
_entity_poly.pdbx_strand_id
1 'polypeptide(L)'
;MNAATPPKRALFNWLEGALAIGAVLLVLGPLFWAYAALYERTADGFTPLVALRFALALPPLVMFGLSFSLRGALPEEVGFALRVTTLGLTFWSAFEALFDLLAPHEASDWLELLFMSLVTCGLLAHLAASVRSVQRAQQRARDAAERDPLTGLFNRRGIEHHYAALPPKTPLTVMMLDLNGLKRLNDLGGHSEGDAHLRLVAQTLQAHLPRALLGRWGGDEFVALLPHCTAQETRARLLKVEGVLQRHTGPHPFAAGWVETRSGEPLGRAVALADARMYEQKEAQQQEQLRLTGERVAFGAEAFAARILHLERPEEVIGVGLATARTLLGFDTALYFERRGEAFELRAADGYRAEELPRNGQLHTLHKGRGVSGQVLQRGAAVWESDYPSSPLALPEYVAAGVKSLISVPVRDRGAIVGVFSLVMLSTWKAITPAARSVLEGVALRLGHALEHRRVLGEVRATLEGGLLALGVALEARDLETAGHTQRVVEGAERLARALGLPAELTEALRFGAYLHDIGKLAVPDAVLLKPGKLTPEEWEVMKLHSSKGFDIASKLPTLHPEVLNVIRHHHERWDGGGYPDGLAGRAIPLVARIFAVCDVYDALTSARPYKPAWSPAAARRELLAQAGRQFDPEVVRAFLALPDPPDTTPRAAPPAHRTAPLRTPEAAPP
;
A
#
# COMPACT_ATOMS: atom_id res chain seq x y z
N MET A 1 14.05 -31.99 22.80
CA MET A 1 14.90 -33.01 23.47
C MET A 1 16.16 -32.34 23.99
N ASN A 2 16.61 -32.80 25.16
CA ASN A 2 17.81 -32.42 25.93
C ASN A 2 17.74 -31.09 26.68
N ALA A 3 17.99 -30.97 27.99
CA ALA A 3 18.16 -31.93 29.09
C ALA A 3 18.04 -31.07 30.38
N ALA A 4 17.02 -31.27 31.20
CA ALA A 4 17.16 -31.86 32.54
C ALA A 4 18.59 -31.85 33.15
N THR A 5 18.74 -30.96 34.14
CA THR A 5 19.55 -31.04 35.38
C THR A 5 21.09 -30.84 35.31
N PRO A 6 21.72 -30.13 36.30
CA PRO A 6 21.39 -30.42 37.68
C PRO A 6 21.24 -29.34 38.76
N PRO A 7 20.42 -29.68 39.78
CA PRO A 7 20.35 -29.04 41.11
C PRO A 7 21.64 -29.23 41.92
N LYS A 8 22.74 -29.70 41.31
CA LYS A 8 24.04 -29.88 41.97
C LYS A 8 24.66 -28.56 42.40
N ARG A 9 24.50 -27.46 41.65
CA ARG A 9 24.99 -26.13 42.07
C ARG A 9 24.21 -25.57 43.26
N ALA A 10 22.90 -25.77 43.29
CA ALA A 10 22.07 -25.37 44.43
C ALA A 10 22.40 -26.21 45.68
N LEU A 11 22.57 -27.53 45.52
CA LEU A 11 22.96 -28.43 46.60
C LEU A 11 24.39 -28.14 47.10
N PHE A 12 25.32 -27.81 46.20
CA PHE A 12 26.70 -27.45 46.53
C PHE A 12 26.79 -26.10 47.26
N ASN A 13 26.05 -25.09 46.80
CA ASN A 13 25.95 -23.80 47.49
C ASN A 13 25.25 -23.94 48.86
N TRP A 14 24.28 -24.85 48.99
CA TRP A 14 23.63 -25.17 50.27
C TRP A 14 24.58 -25.90 51.23
N LEU A 15 25.38 -26.86 50.73
CA LEU A 15 26.41 -27.55 51.51
C LEU A 15 27.55 -26.62 51.95
N GLU A 16 28.01 -25.71 51.08
CA GLU A 16 28.97 -24.67 51.47
C GLU A 16 28.37 -23.71 52.51
N GLY A 17 27.11 -23.32 52.36
CA GLY A 17 26.41 -22.49 53.35
C GLY A 17 26.25 -23.19 54.70
N ALA A 18 25.92 -24.48 54.70
CA ALA A 18 25.81 -25.29 55.92
C ALA A 18 27.18 -25.51 56.60
N LEU A 19 28.25 -25.72 55.82
CA LEU A 19 29.62 -25.82 56.33
C LEU A 19 30.13 -24.48 56.89
N ALA A 20 29.78 -23.36 56.26
CA ALA A 20 30.10 -22.02 56.77
C ALA A 20 29.36 -21.71 58.08
N ILE A 21 28.07 -22.06 58.18
CA ILE A 21 27.30 -21.95 59.43
C ILE A 21 27.87 -22.88 60.50
N GLY A 22 28.25 -24.11 60.14
CA GLY A 22 28.90 -25.07 61.03
C GLY A 22 30.25 -24.57 61.56
N ALA A 23 31.07 -23.96 60.71
CA ALA A 23 32.35 -23.35 61.10
C ALA A 23 32.15 -22.13 62.03
N VAL A 24 31.14 -21.29 61.75
CA VAL A 24 30.76 -20.19 62.64
C VAL A 24 30.31 -20.70 64.01
N LEU A 25 29.50 -21.77 64.07
CA LEU A 25 29.08 -22.38 65.33
C LEU A 25 30.22 -23.08 66.09
N LEU A 26 31.20 -23.65 65.37
CA LEU A 26 32.41 -24.24 65.95
C LEU A 26 33.37 -23.21 66.55
N VAL A 27 33.37 -21.97 66.05
CA VAL A 27 34.13 -20.86 66.61
C VAL A 27 33.36 -20.16 67.74
N LEU A 28 32.04 -20.00 67.58
CA LEU A 28 31.18 -19.34 68.58
C LEU A 28 30.89 -20.22 69.80
N GLY A 29 30.84 -21.55 69.67
CA GLY A 29 30.58 -22.48 70.78
C GLY A 29 31.62 -22.38 71.91
N PRO A 30 32.93 -22.45 71.61
CA PRO A 30 33.99 -22.25 72.61
C PRO A 30 34.03 -20.84 73.19
N LEU A 31 33.71 -19.80 72.40
CA LEU A 31 33.60 -18.42 72.88
C LEU A 31 32.41 -18.23 73.82
N PHE A 32 31.27 -18.86 73.53
CA PHE A 32 30.08 -18.84 74.38
C PHE A 32 30.28 -19.65 75.66
N TRP A 33 31.03 -20.76 75.59
CA TRP A 33 31.40 -21.55 76.76
C TRP A 33 32.46 -20.85 77.63
N ALA A 34 33.45 -20.19 77.01
CA ALA A 34 34.40 -19.32 77.70
C ALA A 34 33.70 -18.11 78.34
N TYR A 35 32.67 -17.55 77.68
CA TYR A 35 31.80 -16.50 78.21
C TYR A 35 30.99 -16.98 79.42
N ALA A 36 30.36 -18.16 79.35
CA ALA A 36 29.64 -18.74 80.48
C ALA A 36 30.58 -19.06 81.66
N ALA A 37 31.80 -19.53 81.37
CA ALA A 37 32.82 -19.81 82.39
C ALA A 37 33.44 -18.53 83.00
N LEU A 38 33.52 -17.42 82.25
CA LEU A 38 33.93 -16.11 82.78
C LEU A 38 32.82 -15.50 83.65
N TYR A 39 31.56 -15.62 83.22
CA TYR A 39 30.37 -15.14 83.94
C TYR A 39 30.24 -15.78 85.33
N GLU A 40 30.54 -17.07 85.48
CA GLU A 40 30.55 -17.75 86.78
C GLU A 40 31.72 -17.34 87.70
N ARG A 41 32.80 -16.76 87.16
CA ARG A 41 34.03 -16.44 87.94
C ARG A 41 34.13 -15.01 88.45
N THR A 42 33.31 -14.08 87.98
CA THR A 42 33.40 -12.66 88.38
C THR A 42 32.11 -12.19 89.04
N ALA A 43 32.00 -12.40 90.35
CA ALA A 43 30.82 -12.02 91.13
C ALA A 43 30.68 -10.51 91.41
N ASP A 44 31.64 -9.65 91.07
CA ASP A 44 31.62 -8.24 91.51
C ASP A 44 32.07 -7.19 90.47
N GLY A 45 31.93 -7.42 89.15
CA GLY A 45 32.43 -6.39 88.21
C GLY A 45 32.01 -6.44 86.75
N PHE A 46 30.89 -7.08 86.40
CA PHE A 46 30.45 -7.12 85.00
C PHE A 46 29.09 -6.43 84.83
N THR A 47 29.08 -5.28 84.17
CA THR A 47 27.85 -4.53 83.91
C THR A 47 27.01 -5.22 82.82
N PRO A 48 25.66 -5.19 82.90
CA PRO A 48 24.75 -5.69 81.85
C PRO A 48 25.03 -5.16 80.44
N LEU A 49 25.77 -4.04 80.36
CA LEU A 49 26.20 -3.39 79.12
C LEU A 49 27.15 -4.28 78.29
N VAL A 50 28.06 -5.03 78.93
CA VAL A 50 29.05 -5.85 78.20
C VAL A 50 28.40 -7.10 77.59
N ALA A 51 27.47 -7.73 78.30
CA ALA A 51 26.67 -8.85 77.80
C ALA A 51 25.78 -8.43 76.61
N LEU A 52 25.15 -7.25 76.70
CA LEU A 52 24.36 -6.67 75.62
C LEU A 52 25.22 -6.37 74.39
N ARG A 53 26.44 -5.84 74.57
CA ARG A 53 27.38 -5.52 73.48
C ARG A 53 27.93 -6.77 72.78
N PHE A 54 28.24 -7.84 73.50
CA PHE A 54 28.61 -9.13 72.89
C PHE A 54 27.46 -9.76 72.09
N ALA A 55 26.22 -9.67 72.60
CA ALA A 55 25.05 -10.14 71.86
C ALA A 55 24.82 -9.34 70.56
N LEU A 56 25.19 -8.05 70.54
CA LEU A 56 25.14 -7.20 69.35
C LEU A 56 26.27 -7.48 68.33
N ALA A 57 27.32 -8.21 68.72
CA ALA A 57 28.43 -8.64 67.86
C ALA A 57 28.11 -9.87 66.98
N LEU A 58 27.14 -10.69 67.40
CA LEU A 58 26.75 -11.92 66.70
C LEU A 58 26.09 -11.67 65.33
N PRO A 59 25.13 -10.73 65.18
CA PRO A 59 24.43 -10.50 63.92
C PRO A 59 25.34 -10.14 62.73
N PRO A 60 26.36 -9.25 62.87
CA PRO A 60 27.31 -8.98 61.79
C PRO A 60 28.11 -10.21 61.34
N LEU A 61 28.50 -11.07 62.28
CA LEU A 61 29.32 -12.26 62.04
C LEU A 61 28.52 -13.34 61.29
N VAL A 62 27.25 -13.50 61.67
CA VAL A 62 26.27 -14.35 60.96
C VAL A 62 25.99 -13.79 59.56
N MET A 63 25.82 -12.47 59.44
CA MET A 63 25.63 -11.82 58.14
C MET A 63 26.87 -11.93 57.23
N PHE A 64 28.09 -11.91 57.79
CA PHE A 64 29.32 -12.18 57.05
C PHE A 64 29.34 -13.61 56.50
N GLY A 65 29.01 -14.61 57.33
CA GLY A 65 28.88 -16.00 56.88
C GLY A 65 27.82 -16.17 55.78
N LEU A 66 26.63 -15.58 55.96
CA LEU A 66 25.53 -15.63 54.99
C LEU A 66 25.88 -14.94 53.65
N SER A 67 26.74 -13.92 53.67
CA SER A 67 27.16 -13.20 52.46
C SER A 67 28.04 -14.03 51.51
N PHE A 68 28.65 -15.13 51.97
CA PHE A 68 29.31 -16.11 51.11
C PHE A 68 28.30 -17.02 50.42
N SER A 69 27.24 -17.43 51.13
CA SER A 69 26.14 -18.24 50.61
C SER A 69 25.31 -17.52 49.53
N LEU A 70 25.38 -16.19 49.46
CA LEU A 70 24.72 -15.34 48.46
C LEU A 70 25.55 -15.13 47.18
N ARG A 71 26.74 -15.77 47.04
CA ARG A 71 27.56 -15.67 45.82
C ARG A 71 26.80 -16.17 44.59
N GLY A 72 26.67 -15.30 43.59
CA GLY A 72 25.95 -15.58 42.34
C GLY A 72 24.46 -15.24 42.35
N ALA A 73 23.85 -14.97 43.53
CA ALA A 73 22.48 -14.47 43.64
C ALA A 73 22.39 -12.94 43.58
N LEU A 74 23.48 -12.26 43.94
CA LEU A 74 23.65 -10.81 43.85
C LEU A 74 24.73 -10.47 42.82
N PRO A 75 24.66 -9.29 42.16
CA PRO A 75 25.78 -8.76 41.38
C PRO A 75 27.06 -8.81 42.23
N GLU A 76 28.18 -9.21 41.62
CA GLU A 76 29.43 -9.52 42.33
C GLU A 76 29.90 -8.35 43.22
N GLU A 77 29.66 -7.13 42.75
CA GLU A 77 29.92 -5.86 43.43
C GLU A 77 29.13 -5.73 44.75
N VAL A 78 27.85 -6.10 44.75
CA VAL A 78 26.96 -6.07 45.93
C VAL A 78 27.35 -7.16 46.92
N GLY A 79 27.66 -8.36 46.43
CA GLY A 79 28.11 -9.47 47.27
C GLY A 79 29.45 -9.17 47.96
N PHE A 80 30.36 -8.47 47.29
CA PHE A 80 31.63 -8.02 47.87
C PHE A 80 31.41 -6.92 48.93
N ALA A 81 30.55 -5.94 48.65
CA ALA A 81 30.20 -4.88 49.59
C ALA A 81 29.64 -5.43 50.92
N LEU A 82 28.73 -6.40 50.82
CA LEU A 82 28.11 -7.04 51.97
C LEU A 82 29.17 -7.74 52.84
N ARG A 83 30.10 -8.47 52.22
CA ARG A 83 31.22 -9.15 52.90
C ARG A 83 32.14 -8.16 53.63
N VAL A 84 32.57 -7.09 52.97
CA VAL A 84 33.48 -6.11 53.59
C VAL A 84 32.80 -5.37 54.74
N THR A 85 31.54 -4.98 54.57
CA THR A 85 30.78 -4.27 55.62
C THR A 85 30.56 -5.14 56.84
N THR A 86 30.15 -6.40 56.63
CA THR A 86 29.92 -7.34 57.74
C THR A 86 31.22 -7.77 58.42
N LEU A 87 32.32 -7.91 57.68
CA LEU A 87 33.66 -8.12 58.25
C LEU A 87 34.11 -6.93 59.10
N GLY A 88 33.90 -5.69 58.61
CA GLY A 88 34.23 -4.46 59.34
C GLY A 88 33.45 -4.33 60.64
N LEU A 89 32.14 -4.58 60.61
CA LEU A 89 31.29 -4.60 61.81
C LEU A 89 31.68 -5.73 62.78
N THR A 90 32.10 -6.87 62.27
CA THR A 90 32.58 -7.99 63.09
C THR A 90 33.89 -7.64 63.80
N PHE A 91 34.85 -7.06 63.06
CA PHE A 91 36.11 -6.59 63.64
C PHE A 91 35.90 -5.49 64.67
N TRP A 92 34.94 -4.59 64.42
CA TRP A 92 34.55 -3.54 65.37
C TRP A 92 34.07 -4.11 66.69
N SER A 93 33.08 -5.01 66.65
CA SER A 93 32.52 -5.60 67.87
C SER A 93 33.54 -6.44 68.64
N ALA A 94 34.46 -7.11 67.93
CA ALA A 94 35.57 -7.83 68.56
C ALA A 94 36.62 -6.88 69.17
N PHE A 95 36.89 -5.75 68.53
CA PHE A 95 37.80 -4.72 69.03
C PHE A 95 37.24 -4.03 70.29
N GLU A 96 35.97 -3.59 70.28
CA GLU A 96 35.30 -3.03 71.47
C GLU A 96 35.38 -4.01 72.65
N ALA A 97 35.00 -5.27 72.42
CA ALA A 97 35.02 -6.31 73.46
C ALA A 97 36.41 -6.57 74.06
N LEU A 98 37.47 -6.52 73.23
CA LEU A 98 38.85 -6.73 73.67
C LEU A 98 39.42 -5.48 74.38
N PHE A 99 39.02 -4.29 73.96
CA PHE A 99 39.54 -3.02 74.46
C PHE A 99 38.89 -2.61 75.80
N ASP A 100 37.60 -2.91 75.99
CA ASP A 100 36.88 -2.81 77.28
C ASP A 100 37.55 -3.68 78.37
N LEU A 101 38.25 -4.75 77.97
CA LEU A 101 38.99 -5.63 78.88
C LEU A 101 40.38 -5.06 79.25
N LEU A 102 40.91 -4.09 78.50
CA LEU A 102 42.34 -3.74 78.51
C LEU A 102 42.67 -2.27 78.77
N ALA A 103 41.74 -1.30 78.67
CA ALA A 103 42.07 0.12 78.71
C ALA A 103 41.17 1.01 79.61
N PRO A 104 41.70 2.07 80.27
CA PRO A 104 40.90 3.03 81.04
C PRO A 104 40.12 4.03 80.17
N HIS A 105 38.94 4.43 80.65
CA HIS A 105 37.83 5.10 79.93
C HIS A 105 38.12 6.40 79.15
N GLU A 106 39.26 7.08 79.31
CA GLU A 106 39.51 8.36 78.61
C GLU A 106 40.15 8.20 77.21
N ALA A 107 40.73 7.04 76.89
CA ALA A 107 41.29 6.75 75.56
C ALA A 107 40.26 6.16 74.57
N SER A 108 39.05 5.77 75.04
CA SER A 108 38.04 5.10 74.20
C SER A 108 37.42 6.04 73.17
N ASP A 109 37.02 7.25 73.57
CA ASP A 109 36.18 8.10 72.72
C ASP A 109 36.89 8.54 71.43
N TRP A 110 38.21 8.82 71.49
CA TRP A 110 38.98 9.24 70.32
C TRP A 110 39.29 8.10 69.35
N LEU A 111 39.55 6.90 69.88
CA LEU A 111 39.78 5.71 69.05
C LEU A 111 38.47 5.21 68.43
N GLU A 112 37.36 5.30 69.15
CA GLU A 112 36.04 5.00 68.61
C GLU A 112 35.67 5.95 67.49
N LEU A 113 35.88 7.26 67.69
CA LEU A 113 35.62 8.27 66.66
C LEU A 113 36.53 8.07 65.44
N LEU A 114 37.81 7.72 65.62
CA LEU A 114 38.74 7.44 64.53
C LEU A 114 38.30 6.21 63.73
N PHE A 115 37.93 5.12 64.40
CA PHE A 115 37.47 3.92 63.72
C PHE A 115 36.13 4.14 62.99
N MET A 116 35.15 4.78 63.64
CA MET A 116 33.88 5.13 63.00
C MET A 116 34.10 6.04 61.79
N SER A 117 35.06 6.96 61.86
CA SER A 117 35.48 7.79 60.73
C SER A 117 36.11 6.94 59.61
N LEU A 118 36.99 5.99 59.93
CA LEU A 118 37.62 5.10 58.94
C LEU A 118 36.61 4.16 58.26
N VAL A 119 35.68 3.57 59.01
CA VAL A 119 34.60 2.73 58.46
C VAL A 119 33.68 3.57 57.58
N THR A 120 33.28 4.76 58.05
CA THR A 120 32.44 5.68 57.26
C THR A 120 33.16 6.11 55.98
N CYS A 121 34.44 6.45 56.05
CA CYS A 121 35.27 6.76 54.88
C CYS A 121 35.37 5.56 53.92
N GLY A 122 35.54 4.34 54.43
CA GLY A 122 35.56 3.11 53.62
C GLY A 122 34.23 2.84 52.91
N LEU A 123 33.11 3.00 53.62
CA LEU A 123 31.76 2.85 53.05
C LEU A 123 31.47 3.93 51.99
N LEU A 124 31.84 5.18 52.25
CA LEU A 124 31.69 6.27 51.29
C LEU A 124 32.58 6.08 50.05
N ALA A 125 33.82 5.64 50.22
CA ALA A 125 34.73 5.33 49.11
C ALA A 125 34.20 4.18 48.24
N HIS A 126 33.61 3.16 48.86
CA HIS A 126 32.99 2.05 48.15
C HIS A 126 31.71 2.47 47.43
N LEU A 127 30.81 3.21 48.08
CA LEU A 127 29.61 3.75 47.44
C LEU A 127 29.99 4.60 46.22
N ALA A 128 31.00 5.45 46.35
CA ALA A 128 31.52 6.23 45.23
C ALA A 128 32.12 5.35 44.11
N ALA A 129 32.78 4.25 44.45
CA ALA A 129 33.31 3.30 43.46
C ALA A 129 32.19 2.53 42.73
N SER A 130 31.15 2.11 43.44
CA SER A 130 30.00 1.38 42.91
C SER A 130 29.10 2.28 42.05
N VAL A 131 28.90 3.54 42.43
CA VAL A 131 28.23 4.53 41.57
C VAL A 131 29.02 4.71 40.27
N ARG A 132 30.36 4.80 40.35
CA ARG A 132 31.21 4.87 39.16
C ARG A 132 31.19 3.59 38.32
N SER A 133 31.09 2.39 38.92
CA SER A 133 31.00 1.12 38.17
C SER A 133 29.69 1.04 37.39
N VAL A 134 28.56 1.34 38.05
CA VAL A 134 27.24 1.36 37.43
C VAL A 134 27.18 2.40 36.30
N GLN A 135 27.72 3.60 36.51
CA GLN A 135 27.80 4.62 35.47
C GLN A 135 28.64 4.15 34.27
N ARG A 136 29.78 3.50 34.50
CA ARG A 136 30.62 2.93 33.43
C ARG A 136 29.91 1.79 32.70
N ALA A 137 29.19 0.92 33.42
CA ALA A 137 28.42 -0.16 32.81
C ALA A 137 27.27 0.38 31.95
N GLN A 138 26.55 1.39 32.43
CA GLN A 138 25.52 2.08 31.65
C GLN A 138 26.11 2.79 30.42
N GLN A 139 27.26 3.45 30.57
CA GLN A 139 27.93 4.10 29.44
C GLN A 139 28.36 3.07 28.38
N ARG A 140 28.98 1.96 28.80
CA ARG A 140 29.34 0.87 27.87
C ARG A 140 28.13 0.26 27.18
N ALA A 141 27.02 0.09 27.90
CA ALA A 141 25.77 -0.42 27.33
C ALA A 141 25.18 0.55 26.29
N ARG A 142 25.25 1.87 26.55
CA ARG A 142 24.85 2.90 25.58
C ARG A 142 25.77 2.93 24.35
N ASP A 143 27.08 2.94 24.57
CA ASP A 143 28.07 2.95 23.49
C ASP A 143 27.95 1.69 22.62
N ALA A 144 27.63 0.54 23.19
CA ALA A 144 27.38 -0.70 22.46
C ALA A 144 26.03 -0.68 21.70
N ALA A 145 25.00 -0.03 22.26
CA ALA A 145 23.69 0.08 21.62
C ALA A 145 23.67 1.06 20.43
N GLU A 146 24.64 1.98 20.35
CA GLU A 146 24.75 2.99 19.30
C GLU A 146 25.76 2.63 18.21
N ARG A 147 26.45 1.49 18.34
CA ARG A 147 27.45 1.02 17.37
C ARG A 147 26.97 -0.22 16.63
N ASP A 148 27.44 -0.35 15.40
CA ASP A 148 27.31 -1.58 14.61
C ASP A 148 28.37 -2.60 15.07
N PRO A 149 27.97 -3.83 15.45
CA PRO A 149 28.89 -4.80 16.06
C PRO A 149 29.93 -5.34 15.08
N LEU A 150 29.67 -5.27 13.77
CA LEU A 150 30.59 -5.79 12.75
C LEU A 150 31.72 -4.81 12.45
N THR A 151 31.37 -3.55 12.22
CA THR A 151 32.27 -2.50 11.72
C THR A 151 32.80 -1.59 12.83
N GLY A 152 32.12 -1.54 13.99
CA GLY A 152 32.44 -0.62 15.09
C GLY A 152 32.05 0.85 14.84
N LEU A 153 31.51 1.17 13.65
CA LEU A 153 30.93 2.47 13.33
C LEU A 153 29.63 2.70 14.10
N PHE A 154 29.08 3.91 14.05
CA PHE A 154 27.74 4.14 14.60
C PHE A 154 26.69 3.36 13.80
N ASN A 155 25.66 2.87 14.46
CA ASN A 155 24.45 2.44 13.76
C ASN A 155 23.54 3.65 13.51
N ARG A 156 22.39 3.44 12.85
CA ARG A 156 21.43 4.51 12.55
C ARG A 156 21.06 5.36 13.77
N ARG A 157 20.77 4.71 14.90
CA ARG A 157 20.42 5.40 16.16
C ARG A 157 21.58 6.24 16.69
N GLY A 158 22.82 5.72 16.62
CA GLY A 158 24.02 6.45 17.01
C GLY A 158 24.25 7.70 16.16
N ILE A 159 24.07 7.61 14.85
CA ILE A 159 24.17 8.76 13.94
C ILE A 159 23.10 9.81 14.24
N GLU A 160 21.85 9.40 14.43
CA GLU A 160 20.74 10.32 14.76
C GLU A 160 20.98 11.03 16.09
N HIS A 161 21.46 10.32 17.12
CA HIS A 161 21.83 10.92 18.41
C HIS A 161 22.97 11.93 18.24
N HIS A 162 24.09 11.54 17.63
CA HIS A 162 25.24 12.43 17.49
C HIS A 162 24.96 13.63 16.56
N TYR A 163 24.09 13.48 15.56
CA TYR A 163 23.60 14.61 14.77
C TYR A 163 22.81 15.62 15.62
N ALA A 164 21.90 15.12 16.47
CA ALA A 164 21.13 15.96 17.38
C ALA A 164 22.00 16.69 18.42
N ALA A 165 23.16 16.13 18.76
CA ALA A 165 24.14 16.73 19.66
C ALA A 165 25.05 17.79 18.99
N LEU A 166 24.99 17.96 17.67
CA LEU A 166 25.77 19.00 16.99
C LEU A 166 25.27 20.40 17.40
N PRO A 167 26.16 21.40 17.54
CA PRO A 167 25.74 22.77 17.80
C PRO A 167 24.74 23.24 16.73
N PRO A 168 23.67 23.97 17.05
CA PRO A 168 22.67 24.38 16.07
C PRO A 168 23.27 25.18 14.90
N LYS A 169 22.73 25.00 13.69
CA LYS A 169 23.15 25.67 12.44
C LYS A 169 24.59 25.41 11.99
N THR A 170 25.25 24.39 12.54
CA THR A 170 26.56 23.90 12.11
C THR A 170 26.45 23.45 10.64
N PRO A 171 27.21 24.05 9.71
CA PRO A 171 27.22 23.58 8.32
C PRO A 171 27.86 22.20 8.27
N LEU A 172 27.27 21.28 7.51
CA LEU A 172 27.82 19.95 7.29
C LEU A 172 27.43 19.39 5.92
N THR A 173 28.25 18.48 5.41
CA THR A 173 27.87 17.63 4.28
C THR A 173 27.41 16.27 4.81
N VAL A 174 26.25 15.80 4.34
CA VAL A 174 25.75 14.43 4.57
C VAL A 174 26.04 13.62 3.31
N MET A 175 26.71 12.49 3.47
CA MET A 175 27.06 11.58 2.39
C MET A 175 26.51 10.18 2.67
N MET A 176 25.90 9.58 1.66
CA MET A 176 25.49 8.18 1.64
C MET A 176 26.41 7.42 0.68
N LEU A 177 26.83 6.21 1.06
CA LEU A 177 27.61 5.30 0.23
C LEU A 177 26.93 3.93 0.22
N ASP A 178 26.84 3.30 -0.95
CA ASP A 178 26.33 1.95 -1.15
C ASP A 178 27.43 1.09 -1.80
N LEU A 179 27.80 -0.02 -1.16
CA LEU A 179 28.86 -0.87 -1.66
C LEU A 179 28.42 -1.66 -2.88
N ASN A 180 29.21 -1.59 -3.95
CA ASN A 180 28.94 -2.35 -5.15
C ASN A 180 29.45 -3.78 -5.00
N GLY A 181 28.62 -4.77 -5.37
CA GLY A 181 29.06 -6.16 -5.51
C GLY A 181 29.15 -6.98 -4.22
N LEU A 182 28.68 -6.47 -3.07
CA LEU A 182 28.72 -7.21 -1.80
C LEU A 182 28.01 -8.58 -1.91
N LYS A 183 26.85 -8.65 -2.58
CA LYS A 183 26.14 -9.90 -2.83
C LYS A 183 26.99 -10.91 -3.62
N ARG A 184 27.61 -10.47 -4.71
CA ARG A 184 28.48 -11.32 -5.53
C ARG A 184 29.68 -11.83 -4.72
N LEU A 185 30.23 -10.98 -3.86
CA LEU A 185 31.33 -11.32 -2.97
C LEU A 185 30.91 -12.37 -1.94
N ASN A 186 29.70 -12.25 -1.38
CA ASN A 186 29.10 -13.28 -0.53
C ASN A 186 28.83 -14.59 -1.27
N ASP A 187 28.32 -14.52 -2.52
CA ASP A 187 27.98 -15.71 -3.31
C ASP A 187 29.24 -16.50 -3.73
N LEU A 188 30.38 -15.82 -3.94
CA LEU A 188 31.66 -16.44 -4.34
C LEU A 188 32.52 -16.85 -3.14
N GLY A 189 32.59 -16.01 -2.11
CA GLY A 189 33.53 -16.12 -0.98
C GLY A 189 32.89 -16.48 0.36
N GLY A 190 31.56 -16.57 0.41
CA GLY A 190 30.79 -16.74 1.64
C GLY A 190 30.66 -15.45 2.46
N HIS A 191 29.73 -15.46 3.43
CA HIS A 191 29.42 -14.29 4.27
C HIS A 191 30.62 -13.74 5.06
N SER A 192 31.57 -14.59 5.45
CA SER A 192 32.78 -14.16 6.15
C SER A 192 33.66 -13.23 5.32
N GLU A 193 33.68 -13.42 4.00
CA GLU A 193 34.45 -12.56 3.09
C GLU A 193 33.74 -11.21 2.90
N GLY A 194 32.41 -11.21 2.79
CA GLY A 194 31.61 -9.98 2.84
C GLY A 194 31.79 -9.20 4.14
N ASP A 195 31.82 -9.89 5.27
CA ASP A 195 32.07 -9.28 6.58
C ASP A 195 33.48 -8.66 6.67
N ALA A 196 34.50 -9.33 6.11
CA ALA A 196 35.84 -8.78 6.02
C ALA A 196 35.87 -7.52 5.14
N HIS A 197 35.15 -7.55 4.02
CA HIS A 197 35.03 -6.41 3.12
C HIS A 197 34.35 -5.20 3.79
N LEU A 198 33.25 -5.41 4.51
CA LEU A 198 32.56 -4.37 5.28
C LEU A 198 33.47 -3.73 6.35
N ARG A 199 34.29 -4.54 7.04
CA ARG A 199 35.29 -4.02 7.99
C ARG A 199 36.38 -3.19 7.30
N LEU A 200 36.87 -3.64 6.15
CA LEU A 200 37.86 -2.90 5.36
C LEU A 200 37.33 -1.53 4.93
N VAL A 201 36.09 -1.47 4.45
CA VAL A 201 35.42 -0.21 4.09
C VAL A 201 35.33 0.71 5.29
N ALA A 202 34.84 0.21 6.42
CA ALA A 202 34.71 1.00 7.64
C ALA A 202 36.05 1.59 8.11
N GLN A 203 37.11 0.79 8.12
CA GLN A 203 38.46 1.24 8.47
C GLN A 203 38.99 2.28 7.50
N THR A 204 38.76 2.09 6.20
CA THR A 204 39.18 3.04 5.15
C THR A 204 38.47 4.38 5.29
N LEU A 205 37.15 4.36 5.56
CA LEU A 205 36.37 5.57 5.82
C LEU A 205 36.89 6.30 7.06
N GLN A 206 37.17 5.59 8.16
CA GLN A 206 37.73 6.19 9.38
C GLN A 206 39.10 6.84 9.15
N ALA A 207 39.97 6.19 8.37
CA ALA A 207 41.31 6.69 8.08
C ALA A 207 41.30 7.95 7.20
N HIS A 208 40.36 8.05 6.26
CA HIS A 208 40.37 9.10 5.23
C HIS A 208 39.29 10.18 5.40
N LEU A 209 38.34 9.99 6.33
CA LEU A 209 37.32 10.98 6.71
C LEU A 209 37.48 11.40 8.18
N PRO A 210 38.60 12.07 8.54
CA PRO A 210 38.83 12.48 9.91
C PRO A 210 37.76 13.48 10.36
N ARG A 211 37.30 13.33 11.61
CA ARG A 211 36.24 14.14 12.25
C ARG A 211 34.83 13.95 11.67
N ALA A 212 34.63 13.01 10.74
CA ALA A 212 33.30 12.65 10.29
C ALA A 212 32.60 11.75 11.34
N LEU A 213 31.29 11.92 11.49
CA LEU A 213 30.45 10.93 12.17
C LEU A 213 30.13 9.85 11.14
N LEU A 214 30.73 8.68 11.31
CA LEU A 214 30.63 7.56 10.37
C LEU A 214 29.71 6.50 10.94
N GLY A 215 28.78 6.02 10.11
CA GLY A 215 27.85 4.98 10.49
C GLY A 215 27.59 3.98 9.39
N ARG A 216 27.24 2.76 9.79
CA ARG A 216 26.65 1.76 8.90
C ARG A 216 25.13 1.91 8.96
N TRP A 217 24.55 2.37 7.86
CA TRP A 217 23.13 2.74 7.77
C TRP A 217 22.25 1.54 7.42
N GLY A 218 22.79 0.61 6.62
CA GLY A 218 22.13 -0.60 6.15
C GLY A 218 23.11 -1.79 6.02
N GLY A 219 22.76 -2.80 5.22
CA GLY A 219 23.61 -3.97 5.02
C GLY A 219 24.95 -3.62 4.35
N ASP A 220 24.86 -2.98 3.19
CA ASP A 220 25.93 -2.46 2.34
C ASP A 220 26.03 -0.92 2.37
N GLU A 221 25.13 -0.25 3.09
CA GLU A 221 25.05 1.20 3.11
C GLU A 221 25.80 1.84 4.30
N PHE A 222 26.56 2.90 4.01
CA PHE A 222 27.30 3.70 4.99
C PHE A 222 26.89 5.17 4.89
N VAL A 223 26.79 5.84 6.03
CA VAL A 223 26.55 7.28 6.13
C VAL A 223 27.76 7.99 6.72
N ALA A 224 28.06 9.18 6.21
CA ALA A 224 29.05 10.08 6.78
C ALA A 224 28.46 11.47 6.96
N LEU A 225 28.51 11.99 8.18
CA LEU A 225 28.24 13.41 8.47
C LEU A 225 29.59 14.12 8.60
N LEU A 226 29.84 15.12 7.76
CA LEU A 226 31.10 15.87 7.74
C LEU A 226 30.86 17.34 8.14
N PRO A 227 30.93 17.67 9.44
CA PRO A 227 30.84 19.05 9.91
C PRO A 227 31.91 19.94 9.29
N HIS A 228 31.53 21.14 8.91
CA HIS A 228 32.38 22.17 8.30
C HIS A 228 33.14 21.71 7.05
N CYS A 229 32.60 20.72 6.33
CA CYS A 229 33.15 20.23 5.08
C CYS A 229 32.19 20.60 3.94
N THR A 230 32.73 21.21 2.90
CA THR A 230 31.99 21.54 1.66
C THR A 230 31.84 20.31 0.77
N ALA A 231 30.96 20.38 -0.23
CA ALA A 231 30.77 19.36 -1.26
C ALA A 231 32.05 19.09 -2.04
N GLN A 232 32.85 20.13 -2.33
CA GLN A 232 34.12 20.00 -3.06
C GLN A 232 35.16 19.26 -2.23
N GLU A 233 35.29 19.61 -0.94
CA GLU A 233 36.20 18.92 -0.02
C GLU A 233 35.76 17.46 0.22
N THR A 234 34.45 17.23 0.35
CA THR A 234 33.87 15.89 0.50
C THR A 234 34.24 15.02 -0.70
N ARG A 235 34.07 15.53 -1.93
CA ARG A 235 34.47 14.83 -3.16
C ARG A 235 35.97 14.51 -3.17
N ALA A 236 36.82 15.46 -2.80
CA ALA A 236 38.27 15.25 -2.78
C ALA A 236 38.69 14.15 -1.78
N ARG A 237 38.03 14.06 -0.62
CA ARG A 237 38.26 12.99 0.36
C ARG A 237 37.72 11.65 -0.14
N LEU A 238 36.56 11.65 -0.79
CA LEU A 238 35.95 10.44 -1.34
C LEU A 238 36.83 9.78 -2.42
N LEU A 239 37.47 10.57 -3.29
CA LEU A 239 38.41 10.05 -4.29
C LEU A 239 39.59 9.29 -3.66
N LYS A 240 40.05 9.71 -2.47
CA LYS A 240 41.10 9.00 -1.73
C LYS A 240 40.60 7.65 -1.20
N VAL A 241 39.39 7.62 -0.65
CA VAL A 241 38.72 6.39 -0.20
C VAL A 241 38.56 5.43 -1.39
N GLU A 242 38.06 5.94 -2.52
CA GLU A 242 37.84 5.16 -3.73
C GLU A 242 39.15 4.54 -4.24
N GLY A 243 40.24 5.30 -4.33
CA GLY A 243 41.54 4.78 -4.79
C GLY A 243 42.19 3.73 -3.85
N VAL A 244 41.80 3.69 -2.57
CA VAL A 244 42.23 2.61 -1.65
C VAL A 244 41.38 1.36 -1.85
N LEU A 245 40.05 1.51 -1.94
CA LEU A 245 39.13 0.39 -2.09
C LEU A 245 39.22 -0.25 -3.48
N GLN A 246 39.45 0.53 -4.54
CA GLN A 246 39.61 0.03 -5.91
C GLN A 246 40.72 -1.03 -6.04
N ARG A 247 41.77 -0.94 -5.22
CA ARG A 247 42.86 -1.92 -5.19
C ARG A 247 42.43 -3.30 -4.66
N HIS A 248 41.30 -3.37 -3.96
CA HIS A 248 40.80 -4.58 -3.32
C HIS A 248 39.56 -5.13 -4.01
N THR A 249 38.70 -4.28 -4.59
CA THR A 249 37.42 -4.70 -5.20
C THR A 249 37.32 -4.44 -6.70
N GLY A 250 38.31 -3.79 -7.31
CA GLY A 250 38.23 -3.33 -8.69
C GLY A 250 37.53 -1.97 -8.84
N PRO A 251 37.24 -1.55 -10.09
CA PRO A 251 36.70 -0.23 -10.39
C PRO A 251 35.31 -0.02 -9.77
N HIS A 252 35.02 1.23 -9.35
CA HIS A 252 33.75 1.64 -8.73
C HIS A 252 33.35 0.80 -7.50
N PRO A 253 34.13 0.84 -6.41
CA PRO A 253 33.90 0.05 -5.19
C PRO A 253 32.55 0.35 -4.51
N PHE A 254 31.99 1.54 -4.76
CA PHE A 254 30.72 1.99 -4.20
C PHE A 254 30.09 3.05 -5.11
N ALA A 255 28.78 3.26 -4.95
CA ALA A 255 28.10 4.48 -5.36
C ALA A 255 28.05 5.44 -4.16
N ALA A 256 28.10 6.75 -4.38
CA ALA A 256 28.02 7.73 -3.31
C ALA A 256 27.30 9.02 -3.73
N GLY A 257 26.42 9.50 -2.88
CA GLY A 257 25.74 10.78 -3.07
C GLY A 257 25.87 11.62 -1.81
N TRP A 258 25.93 12.95 -1.99
CA TRP A 258 26.09 13.86 -0.86
C TRP A 258 25.32 15.16 -1.05
N VAL A 259 24.98 15.81 0.06
CA VAL A 259 24.27 17.08 0.10
C VAL A 259 24.79 17.95 1.24
N GLU A 260 24.89 19.26 0.99
CA GLU A 260 25.18 20.24 2.04
C GLU A 260 23.90 20.62 2.80
N THR A 261 24.01 20.72 4.12
CA THR A 261 22.90 21.08 5.02
C THR A 261 23.46 21.75 6.27
N ARG A 262 22.59 22.03 7.24
CA ARG A 262 22.94 22.58 8.54
C ARG A 262 22.32 21.73 9.65
N SER A 263 22.99 21.61 10.79
CA SER A 263 22.41 20.96 11.97
C SER A 263 21.16 21.73 12.44
N GLY A 264 20.15 20.98 12.87
CA GLY A 264 18.83 21.51 13.22
C GLY A 264 17.79 21.38 12.09
N GLU A 265 18.22 21.14 10.85
CA GLU A 265 17.32 20.60 9.82
C GLU A 265 17.02 19.12 10.09
N PRO A 266 15.90 18.57 9.59
CA PRO A 266 15.63 17.14 9.72
C PRO A 266 16.69 16.31 8.99
N LEU A 267 17.47 15.49 9.73
CA LEU A 267 18.50 14.62 9.13
C LEU A 267 17.94 13.71 8.02
N GLY A 268 16.71 13.22 8.19
CA GLY A 268 16.04 12.38 7.20
C GLY A 268 15.92 13.04 5.81
N ARG A 269 15.79 14.38 5.73
CA ARG A 269 15.80 15.11 4.46
C ARG A 269 17.16 15.01 3.76
N ALA A 270 18.23 15.34 4.49
CA ALA A 270 19.58 15.31 3.95
C ALA A 270 20.01 13.90 3.55
N VAL A 271 19.65 12.89 4.36
CA VAL A 271 19.87 11.48 4.04
C VAL A 271 19.13 11.08 2.76
N ALA A 272 17.85 11.38 2.62
CA ALA A 272 17.07 11.02 1.43
C ALA A 272 17.60 11.70 0.15
N LEU A 273 18.09 12.94 0.24
CA LEU A 273 18.72 13.64 -0.88
C LEU A 273 20.09 13.06 -1.26
N ALA A 274 20.92 12.74 -0.26
CA ALA A 274 22.20 12.08 -0.49
C ALA A 274 21.99 10.70 -1.13
N ASP A 275 21.01 9.95 -0.65
CA ASP A 275 20.61 8.64 -1.18
C ASP A 275 20.08 8.76 -2.62
N ALA A 276 19.20 9.74 -2.92
CA ALA A 276 18.73 9.98 -4.29
C ALA A 276 19.89 10.25 -5.28
N ARG A 277 20.85 11.10 -4.90
CA ARG A 277 22.05 11.39 -5.71
C ARG A 277 22.96 10.19 -5.89
N MET A 278 23.02 9.31 -4.89
CA MET A 278 23.76 8.06 -4.97
C MET A 278 23.15 7.12 -6.02
N TYR A 279 21.83 7.00 -6.04
CA TYR A 279 21.13 6.22 -7.07
C TYR A 279 21.30 6.82 -8.48
N GLU A 280 21.28 8.14 -8.62
CA GLU A 280 21.57 8.80 -9.90
C GLU A 280 22.97 8.44 -10.43
N GLN A 281 23.98 8.42 -9.53
CA GLN A 281 25.32 7.98 -9.91
C GLN A 281 25.34 6.49 -10.31
N LYS A 282 24.63 5.63 -9.57
CA LYS A 282 24.55 4.19 -9.85
C LYS A 282 23.93 3.93 -11.21
N GLU A 283 22.88 4.67 -11.57
CA GLU A 283 22.28 4.61 -12.91
C GLU A 283 23.24 5.06 -14.00
N ALA A 284 23.97 6.17 -13.80
CA ALA A 284 24.95 6.64 -14.77
C ALA A 284 26.07 5.60 -15.00
N GLN A 285 26.57 4.96 -13.93
CA GLN A 285 27.54 3.87 -14.02
C GLN A 285 26.98 2.66 -14.75
N GLN A 286 25.75 2.25 -14.43
CA GLN A 286 25.09 1.11 -15.07
C GLN A 286 24.81 1.36 -16.55
N GLN A 287 24.38 2.58 -16.93
CA GLN A 287 24.16 2.97 -18.31
C GLN A 287 25.45 2.96 -19.13
N GLU A 288 26.57 3.42 -18.56
CA GLU A 288 27.87 3.32 -19.23
C GLU A 288 28.31 1.86 -19.38
N GLN A 289 28.09 1.02 -18.37
CA GLN A 289 28.38 -0.40 -18.44
C GLN A 289 27.50 -1.12 -19.50
N LEU A 290 26.20 -0.80 -19.57
CA LEU A 290 25.26 -1.28 -20.59
C LEU A 290 25.71 -0.88 -22.01
N ARG A 291 26.21 0.35 -22.17
CA ARG A 291 26.74 0.85 -23.45
C ARG A 291 27.96 0.04 -23.90
N LEU A 292 28.74 -0.49 -22.95
CA LEU A 292 29.95 -1.26 -23.20
C LEU A 292 29.70 -2.76 -23.38
N THR A 293 28.72 -3.36 -22.69
CA THR A 293 28.51 -4.82 -22.68
C THR A 293 27.25 -5.29 -23.41
N GLY A 294 26.30 -4.41 -23.75
CA GLY A 294 25.08 -4.77 -24.47
C GLY A 294 24.05 -5.61 -23.69
N GLU A 295 24.34 -6.02 -22.45
CA GLU A 295 23.47 -6.87 -21.65
C GLU A 295 22.50 -6.09 -20.77
N ARG A 296 21.21 -6.10 -21.13
CA ARG A 296 20.12 -5.59 -20.28
C ARG A 296 19.93 -6.50 -19.07
N VAL A 297 20.39 -6.06 -17.90
CA VAL A 297 19.99 -6.67 -16.63
C VAL A 297 18.79 -5.90 -16.07
N ALA A 298 17.59 -6.40 -16.37
CA ALA A 298 16.37 -5.97 -15.68
C ALA A 298 16.26 -6.75 -14.36
N PHE A 299 16.44 -6.09 -13.21
CA PHE A 299 16.20 -6.71 -11.91
C PHE A 299 14.98 -6.11 -11.23
N GLY A 300 14.14 -6.99 -10.66
CA GLY A 300 13.29 -6.65 -9.53
C GLY A 300 11.92 -6.06 -9.86
N ALA A 301 11.21 -6.62 -10.85
CA ALA A 301 9.78 -6.37 -11.05
C ALA A 301 8.98 -7.64 -11.39
N GLU A 302 9.63 -8.79 -11.60
CA GLU A 302 9.01 -9.99 -12.16
C GLU A 302 7.97 -10.65 -11.24
N ALA A 303 8.28 -10.77 -9.93
CA ALA A 303 7.34 -11.33 -8.96
C ALA A 303 6.08 -10.44 -8.75
N PHE A 304 6.21 -9.13 -9.00
CA PHE A 304 5.12 -8.17 -8.87
C PHE A 304 4.31 -8.05 -10.17
N ALA A 305 4.99 -8.04 -11.32
CA ALA A 305 4.37 -8.15 -12.63
C ALA A 305 3.50 -9.41 -12.70
N ALA A 306 3.97 -10.55 -12.19
CA ALA A 306 3.20 -11.79 -12.13
C ALA A 306 1.87 -11.65 -11.35
N ARG A 307 1.85 -10.91 -10.23
CA ARG A 307 0.61 -10.68 -9.44
C ARG A 307 -0.36 -9.70 -10.12
N ILE A 308 0.17 -8.73 -10.85
CA ILE A 308 -0.64 -7.68 -11.51
C ILE A 308 -1.19 -8.12 -12.87
N LEU A 309 -0.55 -9.09 -13.53
CA LEU A 309 -0.97 -9.61 -14.83
C LEU A 309 -2.37 -10.25 -14.81
N HIS A 310 -2.83 -10.75 -13.66
CA HIS A 310 -4.15 -11.39 -13.53
C HIS A 310 -5.30 -10.39 -13.28
N LEU A 311 -5.00 -9.12 -13.02
CA LEU A 311 -6.03 -8.10 -12.83
C LEU A 311 -6.54 -7.66 -14.21
N GLU A 312 -7.80 -7.95 -14.51
CA GLU A 312 -8.42 -7.64 -15.81
C GLU A 312 -9.38 -6.46 -15.74
N ARG A 313 -10.00 -6.21 -14.59
CA ARG A 313 -10.96 -5.12 -14.40
C ARG A 313 -10.26 -3.84 -13.97
N PRO A 314 -10.51 -2.69 -14.63
CA PRO A 314 -9.89 -1.42 -14.26
C PRO A 314 -10.10 -1.04 -12.79
N GLU A 315 -11.28 -1.33 -12.23
CA GLU A 315 -11.63 -1.03 -10.84
C GLU A 315 -10.77 -1.84 -9.85
N GLU A 316 -10.50 -3.11 -10.18
CA GLU A 316 -9.62 -3.98 -9.41
C GLU A 316 -8.16 -3.54 -9.53
N VAL A 317 -7.72 -3.15 -10.74
CA VAL A 317 -6.35 -2.63 -10.95
C VAL A 317 -6.14 -1.32 -10.20
N ILE A 318 -7.12 -0.41 -10.19
CA ILE A 318 -7.03 0.85 -9.44
C ILE A 318 -6.97 0.54 -7.94
N GLY A 319 -7.93 -0.21 -7.39
CA GLY A 319 -7.98 -0.49 -5.95
C GLY A 319 -6.79 -1.31 -5.45
N VAL A 320 -6.61 -2.51 -6.00
CA VAL A 320 -5.54 -3.44 -5.59
C VAL A 320 -4.17 -2.88 -5.99
N GLY A 321 -4.04 -2.27 -7.16
CA GLY A 321 -2.77 -1.69 -7.62
C GLY A 321 -2.30 -0.52 -6.76
N LEU A 322 -3.20 0.39 -6.34
CA LEU A 322 -2.88 1.49 -5.42
C LEU A 322 -2.35 0.95 -4.08
N ALA A 323 -3.14 0.10 -3.42
CA ALA A 323 -2.78 -0.44 -2.11
C ALA A 323 -1.49 -1.26 -2.14
N THR A 324 -1.31 -2.06 -3.20
CA THR A 324 -0.11 -2.91 -3.34
C THR A 324 1.12 -2.08 -3.65
N ALA A 325 1.05 -1.12 -4.58
CA ALA A 325 2.17 -0.24 -4.91
C ALA A 325 2.61 0.57 -3.69
N ARG A 326 1.65 1.14 -2.95
CA ARG A 326 1.91 1.89 -1.72
C ARG A 326 2.63 1.04 -0.67
N THR A 327 2.08 -0.13 -0.36
CA THR A 327 2.60 -1.01 0.68
C THR A 327 3.97 -1.58 0.30
N LEU A 328 4.13 -2.04 -0.93
CA LEU A 328 5.37 -2.63 -1.43
C LEU A 328 6.51 -1.61 -1.46
N LEU A 329 6.23 -0.40 -1.96
CA LEU A 329 7.24 0.64 -2.07
C LEU A 329 7.40 1.46 -0.78
N GLY A 330 6.57 1.20 0.23
CA GLY A 330 6.60 1.88 1.52
C GLY A 330 6.35 3.37 1.40
N PHE A 331 5.23 3.74 0.76
CA PHE A 331 4.71 5.11 0.68
C PHE A 331 3.53 5.30 1.63
N ASP A 332 3.25 6.55 2.02
CA ASP A 332 2.14 6.85 2.93
C ASP A 332 0.80 6.90 2.23
N THR A 333 0.78 7.40 0.98
CA THR A 333 -0.45 7.61 0.21
C THR A 333 -0.23 7.26 -1.26
N ALA A 334 -1.24 6.66 -1.90
CA ALA A 334 -1.30 6.46 -3.34
C ALA A 334 -2.55 7.13 -3.92
N LEU A 335 -2.42 7.78 -5.07
CA LEU A 335 -3.48 8.56 -5.72
C LEU A 335 -3.58 8.17 -7.20
N TYR A 336 -4.81 8.02 -7.69
CA TYR A 336 -5.09 7.84 -9.11
C TYR A 336 -6.01 8.95 -9.62
N PHE A 337 -5.53 9.69 -10.62
CA PHE A 337 -6.27 10.72 -11.34
C PHE A 337 -6.68 10.18 -12.70
N GLU A 338 -7.94 10.38 -13.07
CA GLU A 338 -8.53 9.91 -14.31
C GLU A 338 -8.95 11.10 -15.18
N ARG A 339 -8.77 10.98 -16.49
CA ARG A 339 -9.22 12.00 -17.44
C ARG A 339 -10.74 12.03 -17.52
N ARG A 340 -11.34 13.22 -17.30
CA ARG A 340 -12.75 13.52 -17.50
C ARG A 340 -12.88 14.77 -18.37
N GLY A 341 -13.21 14.56 -19.65
CA GLY A 341 -13.16 15.62 -20.66
C GLY A 341 -11.73 16.13 -20.86
N GLU A 342 -11.50 17.41 -20.56
CA GLU A 342 -10.18 18.05 -20.63
C GLU A 342 -9.42 18.06 -19.29
N ALA A 343 -10.10 17.76 -18.18
CA ALA A 343 -9.53 17.76 -16.84
C ALA A 343 -9.07 16.36 -16.41
N PHE A 344 -8.15 16.29 -15.46
CA PHE A 344 -7.75 15.07 -14.78
C PHE A 344 -8.19 15.17 -13.33
N GLU A 345 -9.14 14.35 -12.91
CA GLU A 345 -9.76 14.43 -11.59
C GLU A 345 -9.36 13.23 -10.71
N LEU A 346 -9.19 13.45 -9.41
CA LEU A 346 -8.87 12.40 -8.45
C LEU A 346 -10.02 11.39 -8.41
N ARG A 347 -9.74 10.17 -8.88
CA ARG A 347 -10.71 9.09 -8.97
C ARG A 347 -10.65 8.15 -7.77
N ALA A 348 -9.45 7.90 -7.26
CA ALA A 348 -9.21 6.99 -6.15
C ALA A 348 -7.98 7.41 -5.35
N ALA A 349 -7.99 7.09 -4.06
CA ALA A 349 -6.90 7.31 -3.13
C ALA A 349 -6.83 6.16 -2.12
N ASP A 350 -5.63 5.82 -1.67
CA ASP A 350 -5.37 4.79 -0.64
C ASP A 350 -4.27 5.24 0.32
N GLY A 351 -4.40 4.96 1.62
CA GLY A 351 -3.38 5.22 2.64
C GLY A 351 -3.63 6.39 3.60
N TYR A 352 -2.60 6.75 4.35
CA TYR A 352 -2.68 7.70 5.48
C TYR A 352 -3.14 9.09 5.02
N ARG A 353 -4.15 9.65 5.70
CA ARG A 353 -4.79 10.95 5.41
C ARG A 353 -5.28 11.14 3.95
N ALA A 354 -5.48 10.04 3.21
CA ALA A 354 -6.05 10.07 1.86
C ALA A 354 -7.44 10.74 1.82
N GLU A 355 -8.20 10.59 2.90
CA GLU A 355 -9.55 11.14 3.08
C GLU A 355 -9.55 12.60 3.57
N GLU A 356 -8.41 13.08 4.10
CA GLU A 356 -8.24 14.43 4.67
C GLU A 356 -7.65 15.43 3.67
N LEU A 357 -7.30 14.97 2.45
CA LEU A 357 -6.99 15.87 1.34
C LEU A 357 -8.22 16.76 1.07
N PRO A 358 -8.12 18.10 1.20
CA PRO A 358 -9.29 18.95 1.17
C PRO A 358 -10.03 18.86 -0.17
N ARG A 359 -11.34 18.57 -0.11
CA ARG A 359 -12.29 18.51 -1.24
C ARG A 359 -12.50 19.85 -1.98
N ASN A 360 -11.76 20.89 -1.62
CA ASN A 360 -11.91 22.26 -2.12
C ASN A 360 -11.20 22.50 -3.47
N GLY A 361 -11.32 21.57 -4.42
CA GLY A 361 -11.08 21.79 -5.85
C GLY A 361 -9.63 21.84 -6.36
N GLN A 362 -8.62 22.23 -5.57
CA GLN A 362 -7.24 22.40 -6.08
C GLN A 362 -6.36 21.15 -6.03
N LEU A 363 -6.59 20.26 -5.06
CA LEU A 363 -5.85 18.98 -4.91
C LEU A 363 -6.52 17.82 -5.68
N HIS A 364 -7.76 18.01 -6.13
CA HIS A 364 -8.55 16.99 -6.83
C HIS A 364 -8.42 17.08 -8.34
N THR A 365 -7.83 18.14 -8.90
CA THR A 365 -7.70 18.32 -10.34
C THR A 365 -6.25 18.59 -10.71
N LEU A 366 -5.73 17.87 -11.70
CA LEU A 366 -4.39 18.12 -12.25
C LEU A 366 -4.48 19.08 -13.42
N HIS A 367 -3.57 20.04 -13.43
CA HIS A 367 -3.39 20.97 -14.53
C HIS A 367 -2.05 20.68 -15.23
N LYS A 368 -2.07 20.63 -16.57
CA LYS A 368 -0.88 20.35 -17.36
C LYS A 368 0.23 21.37 -17.06
N GLY A 369 1.44 20.86 -16.79
CA GLY A 369 2.62 21.65 -16.42
C GLY A 369 2.68 22.15 -14.98
N ARG A 370 1.61 22.02 -14.19
CA ARG A 370 1.54 22.47 -12.80
C ARG A 370 1.97 21.36 -11.82
N GLY A 371 3.07 21.58 -11.12
CA GLY A 371 3.64 20.63 -10.16
C GLY A 371 4.09 19.30 -10.78
N VAL A 372 4.54 18.36 -9.94
CA VAL A 372 5.08 17.06 -10.39
C VAL A 372 4.07 16.29 -11.26
N SER A 373 2.84 16.09 -10.78
CA SER A 373 1.83 15.34 -11.52
C SER A 373 1.36 16.06 -12.80
N GLY A 374 1.33 17.40 -12.81
CA GLY A 374 1.06 18.16 -14.03
C GLY A 374 2.22 18.12 -15.03
N GLN A 375 3.47 18.03 -14.57
CA GLN A 375 4.63 17.81 -15.44
C GLN A 375 4.59 16.43 -16.10
N VAL A 376 4.03 15.41 -15.45
CA VAL A 376 3.75 14.11 -16.10
C VAL A 376 2.81 14.30 -17.29
N LEU A 377 1.73 15.08 -17.14
CA LEU A 377 0.82 15.39 -18.26
C LEU A 377 1.50 16.19 -19.38
N GLN A 378 2.52 17.00 -19.05
CA GLN A 378 3.26 17.80 -20.02
C GLN A 378 4.33 16.99 -20.77
N ARG A 379 5.11 16.19 -20.05
CA ARG A 379 6.26 15.44 -20.58
C ARG A 379 5.87 14.06 -21.10
N GLY A 380 4.81 13.48 -20.56
CA GLY A 380 4.43 12.08 -20.82
C GLY A 380 5.39 11.05 -20.23
N ALA A 381 6.18 11.42 -19.23
CA ALA A 381 7.11 10.50 -18.57
C ALA A 381 6.94 10.59 -17.05
N ALA A 382 7.50 9.62 -16.32
CA ALA A 382 7.57 9.69 -14.87
C ALA A 382 8.28 10.97 -14.42
N VAL A 383 7.74 11.62 -13.38
CA VAL A 383 8.35 12.78 -12.72
C VAL A 383 8.29 12.53 -11.22
N TRP A 384 9.37 12.85 -10.52
CA TRP A 384 9.48 12.61 -9.08
C TRP A 384 10.34 13.68 -8.42
N GLU A 385 10.13 13.84 -7.12
CA GLU A 385 10.89 14.72 -6.24
C GLU A 385 11.09 14.04 -4.89
N SER A 386 12.35 13.83 -4.50
CA SER A 386 12.70 13.28 -3.18
C SER A 386 12.64 14.33 -2.08
N ASP A 387 12.79 15.61 -2.42
CA ASP A 387 12.58 16.77 -1.54
C ASP A 387 11.58 17.74 -2.15
N TYR A 388 10.31 17.33 -2.10
CA TYR A 388 9.22 18.08 -2.70
C TYR A 388 9.12 19.53 -2.20
N PRO A 389 9.26 19.85 -0.89
CA PRO A 389 9.15 21.23 -0.40
C PRO A 389 10.14 22.23 -1.02
N SER A 390 11.31 21.75 -1.44
CA SER A 390 12.34 22.59 -2.05
C SER A 390 12.32 22.57 -3.58
N SER A 391 11.42 21.78 -4.19
CA SER A 391 11.33 21.64 -5.64
C SER A 391 10.76 22.90 -6.29
N PRO A 392 11.24 23.31 -7.48
CA PRO A 392 10.58 24.34 -8.29
C PRO A 392 9.18 23.91 -8.76
N LEU A 393 8.86 22.62 -8.69
CA LEU A 393 7.55 22.04 -8.98
C LEU A 393 6.67 21.90 -7.73
N ALA A 394 7.10 22.43 -6.58
CA ALA A 394 6.32 22.38 -5.36
C ALA A 394 5.06 23.26 -5.48
N LEU A 395 3.92 22.69 -5.12
CA LEU A 395 2.67 23.42 -4.98
C LEU A 395 2.49 23.82 -3.50
N PRO A 396 2.21 25.11 -3.19
CA PRO A 396 2.05 25.57 -1.81
C PRO A 396 1.05 24.73 -1.01
N GLU A 397 -0.04 24.30 -1.64
CA GLU A 397 -1.05 23.44 -1.03
C GLU A 397 -0.54 22.03 -0.67
N TYR A 398 0.35 21.44 -1.47
CA TYR A 398 0.97 20.13 -1.19
C TYR A 398 2.02 20.27 -0.08
N VAL A 399 2.77 21.38 -0.08
CA VAL A 399 3.74 21.68 0.99
C VAL A 399 3.02 21.89 2.32
N ALA A 400 1.91 22.64 2.33
CA ALA A 400 1.09 22.85 3.51
C ALA A 400 0.45 21.55 4.03
N ALA A 401 0.11 20.62 3.13
CA ALA A 401 -0.35 19.28 3.48
C ALA A 401 0.76 18.35 4.03
N GLY A 402 2.01 18.79 4.02
CA GLY A 402 3.15 18.05 4.56
C GLY A 402 3.81 17.08 3.58
N VAL A 403 3.61 17.26 2.27
CA VAL A 403 4.27 16.42 1.24
C VAL A 403 5.77 16.61 1.27
N LYS A 404 6.50 15.52 1.50
CA LYS A 404 7.97 15.47 1.60
C LYS A 404 8.60 14.88 0.36
N SER A 405 8.02 13.82 -0.19
CA SER A 405 8.48 13.17 -1.42
C SER A 405 7.29 12.72 -2.26
N LEU A 406 7.43 12.77 -3.58
CA LEU A 406 6.34 12.51 -4.52
C LEU A 406 6.89 11.89 -5.80
N ILE A 407 6.23 10.85 -6.30
CA ILE A 407 6.45 10.33 -7.66
C ILE A 407 5.11 10.22 -8.37
N SER A 408 5.07 10.59 -9.64
CA SER A 408 3.92 10.44 -10.52
C SER A 408 4.33 9.79 -11.83
N VAL A 409 3.50 8.89 -12.35
CA VAL A 409 3.68 8.21 -13.63
C VAL A 409 2.41 8.31 -14.51
N PRO A 410 2.55 8.36 -15.84
CA PRO A 410 1.40 8.42 -16.73
C PRO A 410 0.78 7.04 -16.94
N VAL A 411 -0.55 6.98 -16.98
CA VAL A 411 -1.33 5.82 -17.43
C VAL A 411 -1.81 6.11 -18.84
N ARG A 412 -1.54 5.18 -19.78
CA ARG A 412 -1.75 5.41 -21.21
C ARG A 412 -2.73 4.40 -21.82
N ASP A 413 -3.52 4.88 -22.79
CA ASP A 413 -4.34 4.10 -23.73
C ASP A 413 -4.05 4.63 -25.14
N ARG A 414 -3.64 3.76 -26.07
CA ARG A 414 -3.20 4.11 -27.44
C ARG A 414 -2.24 5.31 -27.51
N GLY A 415 -1.32 5.40 -26.55
CA GLY A 415 -0.35 6.49 -26.45
C GLY A 415 -0.88 7.80 -25.88
N ALA A 416 -2.20 7.97 -25.72
CA ALA A 416 -2.78 9.10 -25.02
C ALA A 416 -2.74 8.89 -23.50
N ILE A 417 -2.50 9.96 -22.74
CA ILE A 417 -2.55 9.89 -21.27
C ILE A 417 -4.02 9.91 -20.85
N VAL A 418 -4.46 8.84 -20.19
CA VAL A 418 -5.83 8.67 -19.67
C VAL A 418 -5.90 8.77 -18.15
N GLY A 419 -4.76 8.70 -17.48
CA GLY A 419 -4.66 8.94 -16.05
C GLY A 419 -3.25 9.23 -15.57
N VAL A 420 -3.14 9.57 -14.29
CA VAL A 420 -1.86 9.77 -13.59
C VAL A 420 -1.91 9.01 -12.28
N PHE A 421 -0.92 8.16 -12.04
CA PHE A 421 -0.77 7.40 -10.81
C PHE A 421 0.35 8.04 -9.99
N SER A 422 0.10 8.36 -8.72
CA SER A 422 1.06 9.03 -7.85
C SER A 422 1.24 8.34 -6.51
N LEU A 423 2.47 8.34 -5.98
CA LEU A 423 2.78 7.91 -4.62
C LEU A 423 3.41 9.06 -3.83
N VAL A 424 2.95 9.24 -2.59
CA VAL A 424 3.25 10.40 -1.74
C VAL A 424 3.81 9.95 -0.39
N MET A 425 4.82 10.67 0.10
CA MET A 425 5.32 10.57 1.47
C MET A 425 5.03 11.86 2.25
N LEU A 426 4.50 11.69 3.46
CA LEU A 426 4.14 12.72 4.43
C LEU A 426 4.93 12.53 5.74
N SER A 427 5.18 11.29 6.13
CA SER A 427 5.83 10.90 7.39
C SER A 427 7.32 11.25 7.41
N THR A 428 8.03 11.00 6.31
CA THR A 428 9.47 11.29 6.16
C THR A 428 9.83 11.58 4.70
N TRP A 429 11.00 12.17 4.47
CA TRP A 429 11.61 12.21 3.14
C TRP A 429 12.08 10.80 2.75
N LYS A 430 11.94 10.49 1.46
CA LYS A 430 12.26 9.18 0.88
C LYS A 430 12.94 9.36 -0.48
N ALA A 431 14.05 8.67 -0.68
CA ALA A 431 14.66 8.58 -1.99
C ALA A 431 13.76 7.79 -2.94
N ILE A 432 13.60 8.28 -4.17
CA ILE A 432 12.80 7.63 -5.20
C ILE A 432 13.75 6.81 -6.08
N THR A 433 13.86 5.51 -5.80
CA THR A 433 14.85 4.65 -6.45
C THR A 433 14.44 4.25 -7.87
N PRO A 434 15.39 3.82 -8.73
CA PRO A 434 15.10 3.25 -10.04
C PRO A 434 14.11 2.08 -9.99
N ALA A 435 14.30 1.18 -9.03
CA ALA A 435 13.40 0.04 -8.85
C ALA A 435 11.98 0.49 -8.51
N ALA A 436 11.82 1.49 -7.62
CA ALA A 436 10.51 2.03 -7.28
C ALA A 436 9.82 2.67 -8.49
N ARG A 437 10.56 3.39 -9.34
CA ARG A 437 10.07 3.94 -10.62
C ARG A 437 9.58 2.82 -11.55
N SER A 438 10.43 1.83 -11.83
CA SER A 438 10.10 0.72 -12.73
C SER A 438 8.88 -0.08 -12.26
N VAL A 439 8.77 -0.34 -10.96
CA VAL A 439 7.61 -1.02 -10.37
C VAL A 439 6.34 -0.19 -10.61
N LEU A 440 6.38 1.11 -10.32
CA LEU A 440 5.23 1.99 -10.47
C LEU A 440 4.80 2.17 -11.94
N GLU A 441 5.78 2.29 -12.86
CA GLU A 441 5.53 2.31 -14.30
C GLU A 441 4.88 1.01 -14.78
N GLY A 442 5.31 -0.14 -14.25
CA GLY A 442 4.69 -1.44 -14.53
C GLY A 442 3.21 -1.51 -14.11
N VAL A 443 2.86 -0.95 -12.93
CA VAL A 443 1.45 -0.84 -12.50
C VAL A 443 0.65 0.03 -13.47
N ALA A 444 1.19 1.21 -13.80
CA ALA A 444 0.53 2.16 -14.68
C ALA A 444 0.32 1.59 -16.08
N LEU A 445 1.28 0.81 -16.59
CA LEU A 445 1.17 0.12 -17.86
C LEU A 445 0.03 -0.92 -17.84
N ARG A 446 -0.05 -1.76 -16.80
CA ARG A 446 -1.15 -2.73 -16.69
C ARG A 446 -2.51 -2.04 -16.61
N LEU A 447 -2.62 -0.97 -15.83
CA LEU A 447 -3.84 -0.19 -15.73
C LEU A 447 -4.24 0.38 -17.10
N GLY A 448 -3.27 0.89 -17.86
CA GLY A 448 -3.47 1.31 -19.23
C GLY A 448 -4.08 0.22 -20.11
N HIS A 449 -3.48 -0.99 -20.10
CA HIS A 449 -4.00 -2.13 -20.86
C HIS A 449 -5.40 -2.58 -20.41
N ALA A 450 -5.70 -2.57 -19.11
CA ALA A 450 -7.02 -2.93 -18.60
C ALA A 450 -8.10 -1.93 -19.05
N LEU A 451 -7.77 -0.63 -19.04
CA LEU A 451 -8.65 0.43 -19.54
C LEU A 451 -8.87 0.31 -21.05
N GLU A 452 -7.81 0.05 -21.81
CA GLU A 452 -7.88 -0.19 -23.26
C GLU A 452 -8.78 -1.38 -23.59
N HIS A 453 -8.58 -2.52 -22.90
CA HIS A 453 -9.39 -3.72 -23.11
C HIS A 453 -10.88 -3.46 -22.90
N ARG A 454 -11.25 -2.76 -21.82
CA ARG A 454 -12.66 -2.40 -21.55
C ARG A 454 -13.24 -1.49 -22.63
N ARG A 455 -12.46 -0.52 -23.11
CA ARG A 455 -12.90 0.38 -24.19
C ARG A 455 -13.10 -0.38 -25.49
N VAL A 456 -12.16 -1.26 -25.87
CA VAL A 456 -12.25 -2.08 -27.09
C VAL A 456 -13.48 -2.98 -27.05
N LEU A 457 -13.78 -3.62 -25.92
CA LEU A 457 -15.01 -4.40 -25.76
C LEU A 457 -16.27 -3.53 -25.92
N GLY A 458 -16.25 -2.31 -25.39
CA GLY A 458 -17.33 -1.33 -25.58
C GLY A 458 -17.51 -0.92 -27.05
N GLU A 459 -16.41 -0.65 -27.76
CA GLU A 459 -16.43 -0.32 -29.20
C GLU A 459 -16.98 -1.46 -30.04
N VAL A 460 -16.56 -2.71 -29.75
CA VAL A 460 -17.08 -3.90 -30.44
C VAL A 460 -18.58 -4.05 -30.18
N ARG A 461 -19.04 -3.89 -28.93
CA ARG A 461 -20.48 -3.97 -28.60
C ARG A 461 -21.29 -2.87 -29.28
N ALA A 462 -20.81 -1.63 -29.27
CA ALA A 462 -21.47 -0.52 -29.95
C ALA A 462 -21.53 -0.71 -31.48
N THR A 463 -20.46 -1.25 -32.06
CA THR A 463 -20.41 -1.56 -33.50
C THR A 463 -21.39 -2.68 -33.85
N LEU A 464 -21.44 -3.73 -33.04
CA LEU A 464 -22.41 -4.82 -33.20
C LEU A 464 -23.83 -4.29 -33.13
N GLU A 465 -24.18 -3.55 -32.07
CA GLU A 465 -25.51 -2.96 -31.90
C GLU A 465 -25.89 -2.03 -33.06
N GLY A 466 -24.98 -1.15 -33.49
CA GLY A 466 -25.19 -0.29 -34.64
C GLY A 466 -25.43 -1.07 -35.95
N GLY A 467 -24.71 -2.19 -36.14
CA GLY A 467 -24.93 -3.09 -37.28
C GLY A 467 -26.29 -3.78 -37.24
N LEU A 468 -26.73 -4.27 -36.07
CA LEU A 468 -28.05 -4.90 -35.91
C LEU A 468 -29.18 -3.89 -36.15
N LEU A 469 -29.05 -2.67 -35.62
CA LEU A 469 -30.01 -1.59 -35.85
C LEU A 469 -30.07 -1.22 -37.34
N ALA A 470 -28.93 -1.10 -38.01
CA ALA A 470 -28.89 -0.80 -39.45
C ALA A 470 -29.59 -1.88 -40.29
N LEU A 471 -29.47 -3.16 -39.91
CA LEU A 471 -30.20 -4.26 -40.56
C LEU A 471 -31.72 -4.12 -40.34
N GLY A 472 -32.16 -3.80 -39.12
CA GLY A 472 -33.58 -3.54 -38.82
C GLY A 472 -34.15 -2.39 -39.64
N VAL A 473 -33.44 -1.26 -39.71
CA VAL A 473 -33.86 -0.09 -40.51
C VAL A 473 -33.89 -0.42 -42.01
N ALA A 474 -32.94 -1.20 -42.52
CA ALA A 474 -32.95 -1.62 -43.93
C ALA A 474 -34.14 -2.53 -44.24
N LEU A 475 -34.58 -3.34 -43.27
CA LEU A 475 -35.75 -4.19 -43.41
C LEU A 475 -37.06 -3.39 -43.42
N GLU A 476 -37.19 -2.39 -42.53
CA GLU A 476 -38.35 -1.47 -42.52
C GLU A 476 -38.53 -0.81 -43.88
N ALA A 477 -37.43 -0.39 -44.52
CA ALA A 477 -37.48 0.24 -45.83
C ALA A 477 -38.01 -0.70 -46.94
N ARG A 478 -37.87 -2.02 -46.78
CA ARG A 478 -38.40 -3.01 -47.73
C ARG A 478 -39.87 -3.36 -47.46
N ASP A 479 -40.29 -3.42 -46.19
CA ASP A 479 -41.53 -4.08 -45.77
C ASP A 479 -42.77 -3.16 -45.59
N LEU A 480 -42.74 -1.93 -46.10
CA LEU A 480 -43.82 -0.93 -45.93
C LEU A 480 -44.16 -0.61 -44.46
N GLU A 481 -43.36 -1.08 -43.50
CA GLU A 481 -43.46 -0.69 -42.09
C GLU A 481 -43.14 0.81 -41.94
N THR A 482 -43.72 1.43 -40.91
CA THR A 482 -43.54 2.88 -40.70
C THR A 482 -42.13 3.18 -40.23
N ALA A 483 -41.48 4.20 -40.80
CA ALA A 483 -40.14 4.61 -40.39
C ALA A 483 -40.07 4.86 -38.86
N GLY A 484 -39.08 4.26 -38.20
CA GLY A 484 -38.85 4.42 -36.77
C GLY A 484 -39.73 3.53 -35.88
N HIS A 485 -40.45 2.56 -36.46
CA HIS A 485 -41.18 1.51 -35.73
C HIS A 485 -40.27 0.77 -34.75
N THR A 486 -39.14 0.28 -35.24
CA THR A 486 -38.12 -0.45 -34.48
C THR A 486 -37.69 0.33 -33.24
N GLN A 487 -37.45 1.64 -33.39
CA GLN A 487 -37.01 2.47 -32.28
C GLN A 487 -38.11 2.65 -31.21
N ARG A 488 -39.36 2.88 -31.63
CA ARG A 488 -40.50 3.02 -30.69
C ARG A 488 -40.79 1.72 -29.94
N VAL A 489 -40.70 0.57 -30.62
CA VAL A 489 -40.87 -0.74 -29.99
C VAL A 489 -39.75 -1.01 -28.99
N VAL A 490 -38.49 -0.68 -29.32
CA VAL A 490 -37.36 -0.75 -28.38
C VAL A 490 -37.61 0.09 -27.13
N GLU A 491 -37.99 1.35 -27.31
CA GLU A 491 -38.25 2.26 -26.19
C GLU A 491 -39.40 1.73 -25.30
N GLY A 492 -40.46 1.21 -25.91
CA GLY A 492 -41.57 0.56 -25.19
C GLY A 492 -41.13 -0.69 -24.41
N ALA A 493 -40.40 -1.59 -25.07
CA ALA A 493 -39.93 -2.84 -24.48
C ALA A 493 -38.98 -2.60 -23.32
N GLU A 494 -38.05 -1.63 -23.43
CA GLU A 494 -37.15 -1.29 -22.33
C GLU A 494 -37.86 -0.68 -21.13
N ARG A 495 -38.84 0.21 -21.36
CA ARG A 495 -39.64 0.81 -20.29
C ARG A 495 -40.42 -0.26 -19.54
N LEU A 496 -41.02 -1.19 -20.27
CA LEU A 496 -41.74 -2.32 -19.70
C LEU A 496 -40.80 -3.27 -18.97
N ALA A 497 -39.61 -3.55 -19.52
CA ALA A 497 -38.62 -4.39 -18.88
C ALA A 497 -38.13 -3.82 -17.54
N ARG A 498 -37.88 -2.50 -17.49
CA ARG A 498 -37.55 -1.78 -16.25
C ARG A 498 -38.68 -1.85 -15.23
N ALA A 499 -39.93 -1.67 -15.66
CA ALA A 499 -41.10 -1.75 -14.76
C ALA A 499 -41.32 -3.17 -14.20
N LEU A 500 -40.94 -4.20 -14.95
CA LEU A 500 -40.98 -5.60 -14.53
C LEU A 500 -39.75 -6.04 -13.72
N GLY A 501 -38.75 -5.17 -13.53
CA GLY A 501 -37.53 -5.49 -12.79
C GLY A 501 -36.62 -6.52 -13.48
N LEU A 502 -36.64 -6.57 -14.81
CA LEU A 502 -35.81 -7.51 -15.57
C LEU A 502 -34.31 -7.17 -15.46
N PRO A 503 -33.44 -8.18 -15.46
CA PRO A 503 -31.99 -7.99 -15.50
C PRO A 503 -31.55 -7.34 -16.83
N ALA A 504 -30.36 -6.73 -16.83
CA ALA A 504 -29.84 -5.95 -17.95
C ALA A 504 -29.67 -6.81 -19.21
N GLU A 505 -29.31 -8.07 -19.05
CA GLU A 505 -29.11 -9.06 -20.10
C GLU A 505 -30.42 -9.34 -20.86
N LEU A 506 -31.55 -9.46 -20.15
CA LEU A 506 -32.87 -9.66 -20.76
C LEU A 506 -33.39 -8.38 -21.42
N THR A 507 -33.05 -7.22 -20.86
CA THR A 507 -33.38 -5.92 -21.46
C THR A 507 -32.64 -5.72 -22.77
N GLU A 508 -31.35 -6.08 -22.84
CA GLU A 508 -30.59 -6.10 -24.10
C GLU A 508 -31.16 -7.11 -25.09
N ALA A 509 -31.53 -8.32 -24.64
CA ALA A 509 -32.12 -9.32 -25.51
C ALA A 509 -33.44 -8.84 -26.15
N LEU A 510 -34.27 -8.12 -25.40
CA LEU A 510 -35.47 -7.47 -25.94
C LEU A 510 -35.13 -6.41 -27.00
N ARG A 511 -34.09 -5.61 -26.75
CA ARG A 511 -33.64 -4.57 -27.68
C ARG A 511 -33.14 -5.16 -29.00
N PHE A 512 -32.23 -6.13 -28.94
CA PHE A 512 -31.73 -6.80 -30.15
C PHE A 512 -32.79 -7.66 -30.82
N GLY A 513 -33.67 -8.28 -30.03
CA GLY A 513 -34.85 -8.98 -30.51
C GLY A 513 -35.75 -8.05 -31.32
N ALA A 514 -35.99 -6.83 -30.83
CA ALA A 514 -36.76 -5.84 -31.56
C ALA A 514 -36.10 -5.36 -32.85
N TYR A 515 -34.77 -5.19 -32.89
CA TYR A 515 -34.06 -4.87 -34.14
C TYR A 515 -34.22 -5.95 -35.22
N LEU A 516 -34.36 -7.21 -34.82
CA LEU A 516 -34.27 -8.36 -35.72
C LEU A 516 -35.56 -9.19 -35.82
N HIS A 517 -36.64 -8.83 -35.12
CA HIS A 517 -37.84 -9.67 -34.99
C HIS A 517 -38.39 -10.12 -36.35
N ASP A 518 -38.33 -9.22 -37.32
CA ASP A 518 -38.81 -9.45 -38.69
C ASP A 518 -37.73 -9.88 -39.69
N ILE A 519 -36.47 -10.12 -39.28
CA ILE A 519 -35.36 -10.40 -40.20
C ILE A 519 -35.64 -11.53 -41.20
N GLY A 520 -36.51 -12.48 -40.86
CA GLY A 520 -36.92 -13.55 -41.76
C GLY A 520 -37.85 -13.12 -42.89
N LYS A 521 -38.39 -11.90 -42.90
CA LYS A 521 -39.13 -11.34 -44.05
C LYS A 521 -38.24 -11.23 -45.28
N LEU A 522 -36.90 -11.25 -45.13
CA LEU A 522 -35.94 -11.45 -46.23
C LEU A 522 -36.17 -12.74 -47.03
N ALA A 523 -36.73 -13.78 -46.41
CA ALA A 523 -37.05 -15.04 -47.06
C ALA A 523 -38.48 -15.10 -47.65
N VAL A 524 -39.30 -14.05 -47.43
CA VAL A 524 -40.66 -13.95 -47.97
C VAL A 524 -40.60 -13.32 -49.37
N PRO A 525 -41.19 -13.96 -50.41
CA PRO A 525 -41.22 -13.40 -51.77
C PRO A 525 -41.95 -12.06 -51.83
N ASP A 526 -41.47 -11.13 -52.67
CA ASP A 526 -42.06 -9.79 -52.83
C ASP A 526 -43.54 -9.83 -53.25
N ALA A 527 -43.95 -10.83 -54.05
CA ALA A 527 -45.34 -11.01 -54.45
C ALA A 527 -46.30 -11.28 -53.27
N VAL A 528 -45.77 -11.82 -52.16
CA VAL A 528 -46.51 -12.02 -50.91
C VAL A 528 -46.32 -10.82 -49.98
N LEU A 529 -45.07 -10.37 -49.80
CA LEU A 529 -44.72 -9.29 -48.88
C LEU A 529 -45.35 -7.94 -49.25
N LEU A 530 -45.30 -7.57 -50.53
CA LEU A 530 -45.73 -6.27 -51.04
C LEU A 530 -47.14 -6.29 -51.65
N LYS A 531 -47.90 -7.37 -51.43
CA LYS A 531 -49.23 -7.53 -52.03
C LYS A 531 -50.18 -6.42 -51.56
N PRO A 532 -50.75 -5.60 -52.47
CA PRO A 532 -51.71 -4.57 -52.09
C PRO A 532 -53.11 -5.20 -51.88
N GLY A 533 -53.31 -5.92 -50.79
CA GLY A 533 -54.57 -6.58 -50.47
C GLY A 533 -54.45 -7.68 -49.42
N LYS A 534 -55.54 -8.41 -49.18
CA LYS A 534 -55.52 -9.57 -48.27
C LYS A 534 -54.74 -10.73 -48.90
N LEU A 535 -53.94 -11.41 -48.08
CA LEU A 535 -53.26 -12.64 -48.44
C LEU A 535 -54.27 -13.80 -48.55
N THR A 536 -54.06 -14.71 -49.50
CA THR A 536 -54.77 -16.00 -49.54
C THR A 536 -54.29 -16.90 -48.39
N PRO A 537 -55.02 -17.99 -48.05
CA PRO A 537 -54.56 -18.92 -47.03
C PRO A 537 -53.16 -19.47 -47.30
N GLU A 538 -52.83 -19.77 -48.57
CA GLU A 538 -51.52 -20.29 -48.97
C GLU A 538 -50.42 -19.23 -48.84
N GLU A 539 -50.70 -18.00 -49.26
CA GLU A 539 -49.78 -16.86 -49.09
C GLU A 539 -49.56 -16.52 -47.61
N TRP A 540 -50.59 -16.69 -46.77
CA TRP A 540 -50.50 -16.52 -45.33
C TRP A 540 -49.58 -17.56 -44.68
N GLU A 541 -49.66 -18.83 -45.10
CA GLU A 541 -48.70 -19.86 -44.65
C GLU A 541 -47.26 -19.49 -45.01
N VAL A 542 -47.02 -18.90 -46.19
CA VAL A 542 -45.70 -18.39 -46.59
C VAL A 542 -45.28 -17.21 -45.71
N MET A 543 -46.17 -16.27 -45.40
CA MET A 543 -45.88 -15.12 -44.55
C MET A 543 -45.44 -15.55 -43.14
N LYS A 544 -46.12 -16.53 -42.54
CA LYS A 544 -45.78 -17.02 -41.18
C LYS A 544 -44.36 -17.58 -41.06
N LEU A 545 -43.74 -18.00 -42.18
CA LEU A 545 -42.37 -18.52 -42.18
C LEU A 545 -41.33 -17.47 -41.79
N HIS A 546 -41.64 -16.17 -41.81
CA HIS A 546 -40.66 -15.15 -41.44
C HIS A 546 -40.14 -15.31 -40.00
N SER A 547 -40.96 -15.82 -39.07
CA SER A 547 -40.51 -16.00 -37.69
C SER A 547 -39.49 -17.16 -37.59
N SER A 548 -39.79 -18.32 -38.21
CA SER A 548 -38.89 -19.48 -38.20
C SER A 548 -37.63 -19.25 -39.06
N LYS A 549 -37.78 -18.60 -40.22
CA LYS A 549 -36.64 -18.18 -41.05
C LYS A 549 -35.82 -17.09 -40.38
N GLY A 550 -36.45 -16.20 -39.63
CA GLY A 550 -35.77 -15.19 -38.83
C GLY A 550 -34.88 -15.84 -37.78
N PHE A 551 -35.40 -16.85 -37.08
CA PHE A 551 -34.62 -17.68 -36.15
C PHE A 551 -33.45 -18.37 -36.85
N ASP A 552 -33.67 -18.99 -38.02
CA ASP A 552 -32.61 -19.66 -38.79
C ASP A 552 -31.49 -18.70 -39.24
N ILE A 553 -31.84 -17.46 -39.57
CA ILE A 553 -30.87 -16.43 -39.96
C ILE A 553 -30.11 -15.92 -38.73
N ALA A 554 -30.82 -15.53 -37.68
CA ALA A 554 -30.23 -14.93 -36.49
C ALA A 554 -29.40 -15.93 -35.67
N SER A 555 -29.77 -17.21 -35.65
CA SER A 555 -29.02 -18.26 -34.95
C SER A 555 -27.61 -18.48 -35.51
N LYS A 556 -27.30 -17.98 -36.72
CA LYS A 556 -25.95 -17.99 -37.29
C LYS A 556 -25.02 -16.95 -36.67
N LEU A 557 -25.56 -16.00 -35.89
CA LEU A 557 -24.76 -15.00 -35.18
C LEU A 557 -24.34 -15.58 -33.81
N PRO A 558 -23.07 -15.99 -33.63
CA PRO A 558 -22.64 -16.79 -32.48
C PRO A 558 -22.67 -16.01 -31.15
N THR A 559 -22.71 -14.68 -31.19
CA THR A 559 -22.66 -13.79 -30.02
C THR A 559 -24.03 -13.33 -29.54
N LEU A 560 -25.13 -13.70 -30.21
CA LEU A 560 -26.46 -13.31 -29.78
C LEU A 560 -26.90 -14.09 -28.54
N HIS A 561 -27.46 -13.36 -27.57
CA HIS A 561 -28.08 -13.98 -26.41
C HIS A 561 -29.26 -14.87 -26.86
N PRO A 562 -29.45 -16.09 -26.31
CA PRO A 562 -30.51 -17.00 -26.74
C PRO A 562 -31.92 -16.40 -26.71
N GLU A 563 -32.17 -15.51 -25.75
CA GLU A 563 -33.45 -14.80 -25.62
C GLU A 563 -33.75 -13.86 -26.80
N VAL A 564 -32.73 -13.39 -27.54
CA VAL A 564 -32.95 -12.65 -28.81
C VAL A 564 -33.65 -13.57 -29.82
N LEU A 565 -33.20 -14.82 -29.92
CA LEU A 565 -33.80 -15.82 -30.81
C LEU A 565 -35.23 -16.16 -30.40
N ASN A 566 -35.51 -16.16 -29.09
CA ASN A 566 -36.86 -16.36 -28.58
C ASN A 566 -37.81 -15.22 -28.98
N VAL A 567 -37.35 -13.96 -28.96
CA VAL A 567 -38.16 -12.83 -29.47
C VAL A 567 -38.47 -13.04 -30.94
N ILE A 568 -37.44 -13.29 -31.77
CA ILE A 568 -37.59 -13.45 -33.22
C ILE A 568 -38.55 -14.61 -33.56
N ARG A 569 -38.38 -15.76 -32.92
CA ARG A 569 -39.19 -16.94 -33.22
C ARG A 569 -40.62 -16.80 -32.71
N HIS A 570 -40.82 -16.27 -31.50
CA HIS A 570 -42.10 -16.42 -30.80
C HIS A 570 -42.90 -15.12 -30.66
N HIS A 571 -42.51 -14.01 -31.30
CA HIS A 571 -43.24 -12.75 -31.18
C HIS A 571 -44.69 -12.78 -31.70
N HIS A 572 -45.05 -13.79 -32.51
CA HIS A 572 -46.42 -14.04 -32.97
C HIS A 572 -47.13 -15.19 -32.26
N GLU A 573 -46.53 -15.74 -31.20
CA GLU A 573 -47.23 -16.67 -30.30
C GLU A 573 -48.33 -15.93 -29.54
N ARG A 574 -49.43 -16.62 -29.24
CA ARG A 574 -50.59 -16.05 -28.55
C ARG A 574 -50.78 -16.75 -27.23
N TRP A 575 -51.14 -16.01 -26.19
CA TRP A 575 -51.35 -16.56 -24.85
C TRP A 575 -52.34 -17.74 -24.83
N ASP A 576 -53.34 -17.73 -25.70
CA ASP A 576 -54.36 -18.77 -25.91
C ASP A 576 -53.87 -20.00 -26.70
N GLY A 577 -52.64 -20.01 -27.20
CA GLY A 577 -52.07 -21.07 -28.03
C GLY A 577 -52.44 -21.00 -29.51
N GLY A 578 -53.23 -20.00 -29.94
CA GLY A 578 -53.62 -19.82 -31.34
C GLY A 578 -52.58 -19.13 -32.23
N GLY A 579 -51.36 -18.94 -31.71
CA GLY A 579 -50.27 -18.24 -32.39
C GLY A 579 -49.42 -19.16 -33.28
N TYR A 580 -48.29 -18.65 -33.74
CA TYR A 580 -47.33 -19.37 -34.57
C TYR A 580 -45.89 -18.94 -34.23
N PRO A 581 -44.86 -19.72 -34.57
CA PRO A 581 -44.85 -20.93 -35.40
C PRO A 581 -45.12 -22.23 -34.66
N ASP A 582 -44.98 -22.26 -33.34
CA ASP A 582 -44.96 -23.50 -32.56
C ASP A 582 -46.26 -23.73 -31.76
N GLY A 583 -47.15 -22.73 -31.70
CA GLY A 583 -48.47 -22.84 -31.04
C GLY A 583 -48.34 -22.90 -29.52
N LEU A 584 -47.36 -22.17 -28.97
CA LEU A 584 -47.09 -22.14 -27.54
C LEU A 584 -48.20 -21.40 -26.80
N ALA A 585 -48.59 -21.90 -25.63
CA ALA A 585 -49.65 -21.31 -24.80
C ALA A 585 -49.13 -20.88 -23.42
N GLY A 586 -49.70 -19.79 -22.89
CA GLY A 586 -49.40 -19.28 -21.56
C GLY A 586 -47.90 -19.06 -21.30
N ARG A 587 -47.41 -19.61 -20.18
CA ARG A 587 -46.00 -19.45 -19.76
C ARG A 587 -45.00 -20.28 -20.56
N ALA A 588 -45.45 -21.14 -21.47
CA ALA A 588 -44.56 -21.82 -22.41
C ALA A 588 -43.95 -20.84 -23.41
N ILE A 589 -44.61 -19.70 -23.66
CA ILE A 589 -44.06 -18.60 -24.46
C ILE A 589 -42.96 -17.91 -23.65
N PRO A 590 -41.74 -17.76 -24.19
CA PRO A 590 -40.68 -17.03 -23.51
C PRO A 590 -41.12 -15.62 -23.06
N LEU A 591 -40.71 -15.21 -21.87
CA LEU A 591 -41.16 -13.93 -21.29
C LEU A 591 -40.80 -12.73 -22.19
N VAL A 592 -39.61 -12.76 -22.79
CA VAL A 592 -39.16 -11.71 -23.72
C VAL A 592 -40.07 -11.59 -24.95
N ALA A 593 -40.58 -12.72 -25.49
CA ALA A 593 -41.51 -12.69 -26.62
C ALA A 593 -42.89 -12.14 -26.21
N ARG A 594 -43.38 -12.49 -25.01
CA ARG A 594 -44.62 -11.94 -24.45
C ARG A 594 -44.57 -10.43 -24.26
N ILE A 595 -43.44 -9.92 -23.75
CA ILE A 595 -43.19 -8.48 -23.57
C ILE A 595 -43.12 -7.78 -24.93
N PHE A 596 -42.35 -8.33 -25.86
CA PHE A 596 -42.19 -7.78 -27.19
C PHE A 596 -43.53 -7.70 -27.93
N ALA A 597 -44.33 -8.77 -27.94
CA ALA A 597 -45.63 -8.81 -28.63
C ALA A 597 -46.61 -7.71 -28.18
N VAL A 598 -46.60 -7.35 -26.88
CA VAL A 598 -47.42 -6.24 -26.37
C VAL A 598 -46.93 -4.90 -26.92
N CYS A 599 -45.61 -4.70 -26.96
CA CYS A 599 -45.00 -3.45 -27.45
C CYS A 599 -45.19 -3.28 -28.96
N ASP A 600 -44.98 -4.36 -29.72
CA ASP A 600 -45.14 -4.40 -31.18
C ASP A 600 -46.60 -4.09 -31.59
N VAL A 601 -47.58 -4.79 -31.00
CA VAL A 601 -48.99 -4.52 -31.33
C VAL A 601 -49.43 -3.13 -30.90
N TYR A 602 -48.93 -2.64 -29.76
CA TYR A 602 -49.22 -1.26 -29.34
C TYR A 602 -48.71 -0.23 -30.36
N ASP A 603 -47.47 -0.38 -30.84
CA ASP A 603 -46.92 0.51 -31.86
C ASP A 603 -47.70 0.39 -33.18
N ALA A 604 -48.04 -0.83 -33.59
CA ALA A 604 -48.82 -1.09 -34.79
C ALA A 604 -50.23 -0.47 -34.74
N LEU A 605 -50.87 -0.42 -33.57
CA LEU A 605 -52.17 0.24 -33.37
C LEU A 605 -52.07 1.77 -33.33
N THR A 606 -50.99 2.31 -32.78
CA THR A 606 -50.81 3.76 -32.55
C THR A 606 -50.04 4.47 -33.65
N SER A 607 -49.49 3.74 -34.62
CA SER A 607 -48.81 4.29 -35.80
C SER A 607 -49.73 4.39 -37.01
N ALA A 608 -49.58 5.46 -37.81
CA ALA A 608 -50.37 5.65 -39.02
C ALA A 608 -49.82 4.78 -40.16
N ARG A 609 -50.66 3.90 -40.74
CA ARG A 609 -50.28 3.02 -41.86
C ARG A 609 -51.01 3.44 -43.15
N PRO A 610 -50.48 3.14 -44.36
CA PRO A 610 -51.06 3.59 -45.63
C PRO A 610 -52.57 3.30 -45.82
N TYR A 611 -53.09 2.28 -45.14
CA TYR A 611 -54.47 1.83 -45.23
C TYR A 611 -55.28 1.94 -43.92
N LYS A 612 -54.71 2.51 -42.84
CA LYS A 612 -55.37 2.58 -41.53
C LYS A 612 -54.90 3.79 -40.71
N PRO A 613 -55.80 4.67 -40.24
CA PRO A 613 -55.43 5.75 -39.33
C PRO A 613 -54.97 5.21 -37.98
N ALA A 614 -54.00 5.90 -37.37
CA ALA A 614 -53.51 5.61 -36.02
C ALA A 614 -54.64 5.67 -34.98
N TRP A 615 -54.66 4.73 -34.04
CA TRP A 615 -55.57 4.77 -32.91
C TRP A 615 -55.03 5.73 -31.84
N SER A 616 -55.93 6.34 -31.08
CA SER A 616 -55.52 7.06 -29.86
C SER A 616 -54.85 6.11 -28.87
N PRO A 617 -53.86 6.57 -28.08
CA PRO A 617 -53.23 5.76 -27.03
C PRO A 617 -54.24 5.09 -26.09
N ALA A 618 -55.31 5.80 -25.72
CA ALA A 618 -56.38 5.27 -24.87
C ALA A 618 -57.17 4.13 -25.55
N ALA A 619 -57.42 4.22 -26.86
CA ALA A 619 -58.08 3.14 -27.61
C ALA A 619 -57.18 1.91 -27.72
N ALA A 620 -55.90 2.08 -28.03
CA ALA A 620 -54.93 0.98 -28.09
C ALA A 620 -54.77 0.28 -26.72
N ARG A 621 -54.67 1.04 -25.62
CA ARG A 621 -54.62 0.48 -24.25
C ARG A 621 -55.87 -0.34 -23.90
N ARG A 622 -57.08 0.13 -24.29
CA ARG A 622 -58.32 -0.63 -24.09
C ARG A 622 -58.33 -1.95 -24.86
N GLU A 623 -57.79 -1.95 -26.08
CA GLU A 623 -57.67 -3.16 -26.88
C GLU A 623 -56.68 -4.16 -26.27
N LEU A 624 -55.51 -3.70 -25.82
CA LEU A 624 -54.56 -4.56 -25.11
C LEU A 624 -55.20 -5.21 -23.88
N LEU A 625 -55.99 -4.45 -23.10
CA LEU A 625 -56.73 -4.97 -21.96
C LEU A 625 -57.79 -5.99 -22.37
N ALA A 626 -58.52 -5.75 -23.45
CA ALA A 626 -59.54 -6.66 -23.97
C ALA A 626 -58.95 -8.00 -24.48
N GLN A 627 -57.71 -7.96 -24.96
CA GLN A 627 -56.96 -9.12 -25.46
C GLN A 627 -56.10 -9.81 -24.39
N ALA A 628 -56.08 -9.30 -23.14
CA ALA A 628 -55.37 -9.92 -22.03
C ALA A 628 -55.95 -11.31 -21.72
N GLY A 629 -55.08 -12.32 -21.65
CA GLY A 629 -55.48 -13.72 -21.44
C GLY A 629 -55.95 -14.43 -22.72
N ARG A 630 -55.96 -13.74 -23.86
CA ARG A 630 -56.21 -14.32 -25.19
C ARG A 630 -54.98 -14.17 -26.07
N GLN A 631 -54.70 -12.97 -26.54
CA GLN A 631 -53.51 -12.71 -27.33
C GLN A 631 -52.29 -12.48 -26.44
N PHE A 632 -52.46 -11.74 -25.34
CA PHE A 632 -51.35 -11.28 -24.53
C PHE A 632 -51.37 -11.86 -23.12
N ASP A 633 -50.19 -11.92 -22.50
CA ASP A 633 -50.03 -12.24 -21.09
C ASP A 633 -50.71 -11.18 -20.20
N PRO A 634 -51.68 -11.55 -19.34
CA PRO A 634 -52.35 -10.62 -18.45
C PRO A 634 -51.42 -9.84 -17.50
N GLU A 635 -50.33 -10.45 -17.05
CA GLU A 635 -49.36 -9.82 -16.14
C GLU A 635 -48.55 -8.74 -16.87
N VAL A 636 -48.12 -9.05 -18.10
CA VAL A 636 -47.37 -8.12 -18.96
C VAL A 636 -48.25 -6.95 -19.37
N VAL A 637 -49.50 -7.19 -19.78
CA VAL A 637 -50.45 -6.12 -20.11
C VAL A 637 -50.70 -5.22 -18.91
N ARG A 638 -50.89 -5.79 -17.72
CA ARG A 638 -51.07 -4.99 -16.50
C ARG A 638 -49.88 -4.08 -16.22
N ALA A 639 -48.66 -4.62 -16.35
CA ALA A 639 -47.44 -3.84 -16.18
C ALA A 639 -47.29 -2.74 -17.23
N PHE A 640 -47.63 -3.03 -18.50
CA PHE A 640 -47.64 -2.03 -19.57
C PHE A 640 -48.64 -0.91 -19.32
N LEU A 641 -49.87 -1.25 -18.88
CA LEU A 641 -50.91 -0.27 -18.59
C LEU A 641 -50.56 0.64 -17.41
N ALA A 642 -49.72 0.18 -16.48
CA ALA A 642 -49.20 1.00 -15.39
C ALA A 642 -48.12 2.00 -15.83
N LEU A 643 -47.54 1.86 -17.03
CA LEU A 643 -46.59 2.83 -17.57
C LEU A 643 -47.30 4.14 -17.90
N PRO A 644 -46.69 5.30 -17.58
CA PRO A 644 -47.21 6.60 -18.01
C PRO A 644 -47.25 6.67 -19.54
N ASP A 645 -48.16 7.47 -20.10
CA ASP A 645 -48.16 7.70 -21.55
C ASP A 645 -46.80 8.30 -21.98
N PRO A 646 -46.25 7.90 -23.14
CA PRO A 646 -45.10 8.58 -23.70
C PRO A 646 -45.44 10.07 -23.89
N PRO A 647 -44.49 10.99 -23.67
CA PRO A 647 -44.72 12.40 -23.97
C PRO A 647 -45.18 12.55 -25.43
N ASP A 648 -46.19 13.41 -25.66
CA ASP A 648 -46.78 13.64 -26.97
C ASP A 648 -45.70 14.10 -27.95
N THR A 649 -45.28 13.21 -28.84
CA THR A 649 -44.24 13.44 -29.86
C THR A 649 -44.83 13.55 -31.25
N THR A 650 -46.13 13.88 -31.35
CA THR A 650 -46.72 14.25 -32.65
C THR A 650 -45.82 15.30 -33.32
N PRO A 651 -45.22 15.00 -34.49
CA PRO A 651 -44.38 15.96 -35.17
C PRO A 651 -45.27 17.14 -35.53
N ARG A 652 -45.06 18.28 -34.87
CA ARG A 652 -45.64 19.56 -35.26
C ARG A 652 -45.26 19.75 -36.72
N ALA A 653 -46.26 19.74 -37.61
CA ALA A 653 -46.04 19.80 -39.06
C ALA A 653 -44.97 20.86 -39.37
N ALA A 654 -43.89 20.43 -40.03
CA ALA A 654 -42.87 21.35 -40.49
C ALA A 654 -43.55 22.44 -41.33
N PRO A 655 -43.23 23.74 -41.13
CA PRO A 655 -43.73 24.78 -42.02
C PRO A 655 -43.38 24.38 -43.47
N PRO A 656 -44.28 24.59 -44.44
CA PRO A 656 -44.05 24.16 -45.81
C PRO A 656 -42.70 24.68 -46.29
N ALA A 657 -41.87 23.78 -46.79
CA ALA A 657 -40.56 24.11 -47.31
C ALA A 657 -40.70 25.31 -48.26
N HIS A 658 -40.05 26.42 -47.90
CA HIS A 658 -39.82 27.51 -48.84
C HIS A 658 -39.22 26.89 -50.09
N ARG A 659 -39.91 27.02 -51.23
CA ARG A 659 -39.34 26.76 -52.55
C ARG A 659 -38.03 27.52 -52.61
N THR A 660 -36.92 26.81 -52.58
CA THR A 660 -35.60 27.35 -52.88
C THR A 660 -35.67 27.90 -54.29
N ALA A 661 -35.51 29.21 -54.41
CA ALA A 661 -35.31 29.87 -55.69
C ALA A 661 -34.04 29.27 -56.35
N PRO A 662 -34.03 29.10 -57.69
CA PRO A 662 -32.90 28.53 -58.38
C PRO A 662 -31.64 29.39 -58.17
N LEU A 663 -30.51 28.72 -57.93
CA LEU A 663 -29.18 29.32 -57.82
C LEU A 663 -28.92 30.23 -59.03
N ARG A 664 -28.79 31.53 -58.77
CA ARG A 664 -28.21 32.48 -59.73
C ARG A 664 -26.72 32.14 -59.88
N THR A 665 -26.32 31.82 -61.11
CA THR A 665 -24.91 31.80 -61.53
C THR A 665 -24.29 33.19 -61.35
N PRO A 666 -23.01 33.32 -60.96
CA PRO A 666 -22.36 34.62 -60.83
C PRO A 666 -22.09 35.18 -62.23
N GLU A 667 -22.64 36.36 -62.52
CA GLU A 667 -22.24 37.16 -63.68
C GLU A 667 -20.77 37.59 -63.54
N ALA A 668 -20.01 37.37 -64.61
CA ALA A 668 -18.68 37.91 -64.79
C ALA A 668 -18.74 39.46 -64.85
N ALA A 669 -17.86 40.12 -64.11
CA ALA A 669 -17.66 41.56 -64.22
C ALA A 669 -17.00 41.90 -65.59
N PRO A 670 -17.50 42.90 -66.34
CA PRO A 670 -16.85 43.41 -67.54
C PRO A 670 -15.78 44.48 -67.17
N PRO A 671 -14.92 44.86 -68.13
CA PRO A 671 -13.47 45.09 -67.93
C PRO A 671 -13.07 46.39 -67.22
#